data_AF-A0A958VDM8-F1
#
_entry.id   AF-A0A958VDM8-F1
#
_cell.length_a   1.000
_cell.length_b   1.000
_cell.length_c   1.000
_cell.angle_alpha   90.00
_cell.angle_beta   90.00
_cell.angle_gamma   90.00
#
_symmetry.space_group_name_H-M   'P 1'
#
loop_
_entity.id
_entity.type
_entity.pdbx_description
1 polymer ?
#
loop_
_entity_poly.entity_id
_entity_poly.type
_entity_poly.pdbx_seq_one_letter_code
_entity_poly.pdbx_strand_id
1 'polypeptide(L)'
;MKKKIMGVKGRSLVFNIIFIIVNLIGFSFIAMGWHENFEENAGMMQTIGYFLTIGTLIGLFIFEGYKMFGYVARVIVGGLFIVSGMIKANDPLGFSYKLEEYFEDGALAYRIKALGWETFSLEGLIEYALFFSILICIAEIILGIALLLGAKIKVTLWALFGLTVFFGMLTAHTMDCDPQGTFKDVDYYSQGDKHYDVYKSKIGFEDEKLKVIQEGDQIRVEEIKMLQCVTDCGCFGDALKGSVGRSLTPAESFWKDLILFYLVIIVILSYSGFDKMELRKPINAIKIGLLGMSFVVFWFTGVISPFIFMLLLLSIMGMLAIRETQMNSIIENIAIIPSSAIVILFFSWVFGWYFPLAFAMVVLISNLMIRRSKNEYVRSEWSLALFSVLATGLFVWYVLNYLPMKDYRAYAIGENILENMVEKKPPVIASVYTYKNLSSGEIIELTDADLSNNNYPKDLFDNTKWQFEERKDKILDRGIPAKITDFQPFAYYDSLPEKVRNSAGVQELLNANLSEHFQIDTLMAVIPLQEGIYPDTIPPADFDTTVYTPDMYKAGDIFVKKERIDPNVPITLNFTNYLLTRDQVFFMVCYDIEKTNPNYKDKIKELFDQCTENGIEFFLLSASSSDKIDTYLTDIDPNIPVLSGDDKELKIIVRSNPGYVAISNAVVKGKWSFRAIPTFEEVKKAFEE
;
A
#
# COMPACT_ATOMS: atom_id res chain seq x y z
N MET A 1 16.95 -64.67 28.40
CA MET A 1 17.57 -63.32 28.24
C MET A 1 18.13 -63.16 26.83
N LYS A 2 17.40 -62.45 25.95
CA LYS A 2 17.99 -61.80 24.77
C LYS A 2 17.48 -60.37 24.79
N LYS A 3 18.42 -59.42 24.90
CA LYS A 3 18.23 -57.98 25.00
C LYS A 3 17.25 -57.50 23.92
N LYS A 4 16.09 -57.00 24.34
CA LYS A 4 15.22 -56.13 23.55
C LYS A 4 15.95 -54.79 23.45
N ILE A 5 16.81 -54.64 22.44
CA ILE A 5 17.34 -53.33 22.07
C ILE A 5 16.12 -52.45 21.81
N MET A 6 16.01 -51.34 22.53
CA MET A 6 14.96 -50.34 22.32
C MET A 6 15.13 -49.77 20.91
N GLY A 7 14.49 -50.41 19.93
CA GLY A 7 14.28 -49.83 18.62
C GLY A 7 13.36 -48.63 18.81
N VAL A 8 13.87 -47.43 18.54
CA VAL A 8 13.10 -46.20 18.46
C VAL A 8 12.03 -46.41 17.38
N LYS A 9 10.85 -46.89 17.75
CA LYS A 9 9.68 -46.88 16.88
C LYS A 9 9.38 -45.41 16.60
N GLY A 10 9.41 -45.02 15.32
CA GLY A 10 9.31 -43.65 14.82
C GLY A 10 7.98 -42.95 15.11
N ARG A 11 7.71 -42.66 16.40
CA ARG A 11 6.56 -41.88 16.89
C ARG A 11 6.92 -41.08 18.14
N SER A 12 8.18 -40.67 18.30
CA SER A 12 8.57 -39.87 19.45
C SER A 12 7.96 -38.47 19.34
N LEU A 13 6.96 -38.18 20.18
CA LEU A 13 6.32 -36.88 20.25
C LEU A 13 7.34 -35.76 20.52
N VAL A 14 8.27 -36.00 21.46
CA VAL A 14 9.27 -35.00 21.87
C VAL A 14 10.20 -34.66 20.72
N PHE A 15 10.73 -35.67 19.99
CA PHE A 15 11.61 -35.41 18.85
C PHE A 15 10.86 -34.71 17.72
N ASN A 16 9.62 -35.08 17.43
CA ASN A 16 8.81 -34.41 16.40
C ASN A 16 8.52 -32.95 16.75
N ILE A 17 8.24 -32.63 18.01
CA ILE A 17 8.08 -31.23 18.48
C ILE A 17 9.39 -30.45 18.28
N ILE A 18 10.52 -31.01 18.72
CA ILE A 18 11.83 -30.37 18.58
C ILE A 18 12.15 -30.13 17.10
N PHE A 19 11.95 -31.14 16.23
CA PHE A 19 12.22 -30.98 14.82
C PHE A 19 11.33 -29.92 14.18
N ILE A 20 10.05 -29.81 14.53
CA ILE A 20 9.16 -28.76 14.01
C ILE A 20 9.65 -27.37 14.45
N ILE A 21 9.96 -27.18 15.74
CA ILE A 21 10.44 -25.90 16.26
C ILE A 21 11.74 -25.49 15.57
N VAL A 22 12.72 -26.41 15.50
CA VAL A 22 14.02 -26.15 14.87
C VAL A 22 13.86 -25.92 13.37
N ASN A 23 12.90 -26.57 12.71
CA ASN A 23 12.60 -26.34 11.30
C ASN A 23 12.09 -24.92 11.04
N LEU A 24 11.15 -24.45 11.86
CA LEU A 24 10.62 -23.08 11.77
C LEU A 24 11.72 -22.05 12.04
N ILE A 25 12.56 -22.29 13.06
CA ILE A 25 13.73 -21.44 13.35
C ILE A 25 14.69 -21.43 12.15
N GLY A 26 15.06 -22.60 11.63
CA GLY A 26 15.96 -22.71 10.47
C GLY A 26 15.43 -21.94 9.26
N PHE A 27 14.13 -22.03 8.99
CA PHE A 27 13.53 -21.26 7.89
C PHE A 27 13.53 -19.75 8.15
N SER A 28 13.31 -19.32 9.40
CA SER A 28 13.47 -17.91 9.78
C SER A 28 14.91 -17.42 9.59
N PHE A 29 15.93 -18.24 9.88
CA PHE A 29 17.33 -17.90 9.61
C PHE A 29 17.62 -17.71 8.11
N ILE A 30 17.01 -18.53 7.25
CA ILE A 30 17.08 -18.32 5.80
C ILE A 30 16.51 -16.94 5.48
N ALA A 31 15.29 -16.63 5.94
CA ALA A 31 14.65 -15.35 5.67
C ALA A 31 15.45 -14.14 6.19
N MET A 32 15.98 -14.23 7.41
CA MET A 32 16.82 -13.18 7.99
C MET A 32 18.11 -12.98 7.21
N GLY A 33 18.70 -14.04 6.64
CA GLY A 33 19.89 -13.94 5.82
C GLY A 33 19.70 -13.21 4.49
N TRP A 34 18.47 -12.84 4.12
CA TRP A 34 18.17 -11.99 2.95
C TRP A 34 17.66 -10.60 3.36
N HIS A 35 17.66 -10.29 4.66
CA HIS A 35 17.29 -8.99 5.16
C HIS A 35 18.53 -8.08 5.23
N GLU A 36 18.39 -6.83 4.79
CA GLU A 36 19.47 -5.82 4.70
C GLU A 36 20.29 -5.71 6.01
N ASN A 37 19.61 -5.64 7.17
CA ASN A 37 20.26 -5.61 8.49
C ASN A 37 21.23 -6.76 8.83
N PHE A 38 21.19 -7.89 8.11
CA PHE A 38 22.04 -9.05 8.38
C PHE A 38 23.02 -9.34 7.26
N GLU A 39 23.25 -8.40 6.34
CA GLU A 39 24.06 -8.60 5.14
C GLU A 39 25.50 -9.08 5.45
N GLU A 40 26.14 -8.53 6.49
CA GLU A 40 27.48 -8.97 6.94
C GLU A 40 27.53 -10.46 7.30
N ASN A 41 26.43 -11.01 7.85
CA ASN A 41 26.33 -12.39 8.29
C ASN A 41 25.39 -13.22 7.41
N ALA A 42 24.95 -12.69 6.26
CA ALA A 42 23.91 -13.26 5.42
C ALA A 42 24.24 -14.69 5.00
N GLY A 43 25.44 -14.90 4.45
CA GLY A 43 25.89 -16.23 4.02
C GLY A 43 25.92 -17.26 5.15
N MET A 44 26.32 -16.86 6.36
CA MET A 44 26.33 -17.74 7.53
C MET A 44 24.91 -18.09 7.96
N MET A 45 24.01 -17.09 8.08
CA MET A 45 22.61 -17.29 8.45
C MET A 45 21.88 -18.20 7.47
N GLN A 46 22.07 -17.96 6.16
CA GLN A 46 21.50 -18.80 5.11
C GLN A 46 22.02 -20.24 5.20
N THR A 47 23.32 -20.44 5.34
CA THR A 47 23.94 -21.78 5.42
C THR A 47 23.42 -22.56 6.64
N ILE A 48 23.41 -21.94 7.81
CA ILE A 48 22.87 -22.55 9.04
C ILE A 48 21.38 -22.84 8.86
N GLY A 49 20.63 -21.89 8.31
CA GLY A 49 19.20 -22.02 8.05
C GLY A 49 18.89 -23.22 7.17
N TYR A 50 19.53 -23.34 6.00
CA TYR A 50 19.37 -24.49 5.11
C TYR A 50 19.73 -25.82 5.78
N PHE A 51 20.83 -25.87 6.54
CA PHE A 51 21.21 -27.09 7.26
C PHE A 51 20.17 -27.50 8.30
N LEU A 52 19.67 -26.56 9.09
CA LEU A 52 18.63 -26.82 10.09
C LEU A 52 17.32 -27.26 9.43
N THR A 53 16.86 -26.56 8.39
CA THR A 53 15.61 -26.89 7.69
C THR A 53 15.67 -28.26 7.02
N ILE A 54 16.73 -28.56 6.26
CA ILE A 54 16.86 -29.85 5.57
C ILE A 54 17.04 -30.99 6.58
N GLY A 55 17.91 -30.81 7.58
CA GLY A 55 18.18 -31.82 8.60
C GLY A 55 16.93 -32.18 9.42
N THR A 56 16.12 -31.18 9.78
CA THR A 56 14.86 -31.40 10.50
C THR A 56 13.77 -32.02 9.63
N LEU A 57 13.69 -31.71 8.33
CA LEU A 57 12.77 -32.39 7.40
C LEU A 57 13.11 -33.88 7.27
N ILE A 58 14.40 -34.22 7.17
CA ILE A 58 14.87 -35.61 7.17
C ILE A 58 14.49 -36.29 8.50
N GLY A 59 14.70 -35.60 9.63
CA GLY A 59 14.26 -36.08 10.95
C GLY A 59 12.76 -36.35 11.01
N LEU A 60 11.94 -35.40 10.57
CA LEU A 60 10.47 -35.55 10.54
C LEU A 60 10.02 -36.69 9.62
N PHE A 61 10.75 -36.96 8.54
CA PHE A 61 10.48 -38.12 7.70
C PHE A 61 10.82 -39.43 8.41
N ILE A 62 12.01 -39.54 9.02
CA ILE A 62 12.48 -40.73 9.74
C ILE A 62 11.57 -41.07 10.93
N PHE A 63 11.10 -40.06 11.66
CA PHE A 63 10.29 -40.21 12.87
C PHE A 63 8.78 -40.13 12.61
N GLU A 64 8.35 -40.24 11.34
CA GLU A 64 6.95 -40.14 10.89
C GLU A 64 6.23 -38.87 11.42
N GLY A 65 6.98 -37.80 11.72
CA GLY A 65 6.51 -36.53 12.26
C GLY A 65 5.89 -35.59 11.23
N TYR A 66 6.00 -35.89 9.94
CA TYR A 66 5.44 -35.05 8.86
C TYR A 66 3.92 -34.82 8.98
N LYS A 67 3.15 -35.77 9.52
CA LYS A 67 1.71 -35.57 9.81
C LYS A 67 1.48 -34.55 10.91
N MET A 68 2.29 -34.62 11.98
CA MET A 68 2.24 -33.66 13.06
C MET A 68 2.63 -32.27 12.56
N PHE A 69 3.67 -32.17 11.73
CA PHE A 69 4.06 -30.91 11.14
C PHE A 69 2.96 -30.35 10.23
N GLY A 70 2.29 -31.20 9.45
CA GLY A 70 1.10 -30.85 8.68
C GLY A 70 -0.01 -30.23 9.54
N TYR A 71 -0.31 -30.80 10.72
CA TYR A 71 -1.29 -30.21 11.65
C TYR A 71 -0.87 -28.84 12.19
N VAL A 72 0.41 -28.69 12.58
CA VAL A 72 0.93 -27.41 13.06
C VAL A 72 0.88 -26.35 11.95
N ALA A 73 1.39 -26.68 10.75
CA ALA A 73 1.35 -25.81 9.58
C ALA A 73 -0.10 -25.43 9.22
N ARG A 74 -1.03 -26.39 9.28
CA ARG A 74 -2.46 -26.16 9.02
C ARG A 74 -3.09 -25.18 10.01
N VAL A 75 -2.77 -25.28 11.30
CA VAL A 75 -3.26 -24.36 12.34
C VAL A 75 -2.70 -22.95 12.11
N ILE A 76 -1.40 -22.84 11.83
CA ILE A 76 -0.73 -21.56 11.59
C ILE A 76 -1.28 -20.89 10.32
N VAL A 77 -1.27 -21.61 9.19
CA VAL A 77 -1.74 -21.10 7.90
C VAL A 77 -3.23 -20.77 7.95
N GLY A 78 -4.06 -21.67 8.49
CA GLY A 78 -5.50 -21.43 8.58
C GLY A 78 -5.84 -20.24 9.47
N GLY A 79 -5.17 -20.10 10.62
CA GLY A 79 -5.35 -18.95 11.51
C GLY A 79 -4.87 -17.64 10.89
N LEU A 80 -3.71 -17.65 10.23
CA LEU A 80 -3.14 -16.47 9.55
C LEU A 80 -4.01 -15.99 8.39
N PHE A 81 -4.53 -16.89 7.56
CA PHE A 81 -5.41 -16.54 6.45
C PHE A 81 -6.73 -15.92 6.95
N ILE A 82 -7.28 -16.42 8.05
CA ILE A 82 -8.46 -15.81 8.67
C ILE A 82 -8.13 -14.40 9.17
N VAL A 83 -7.04 -14.22 9.92
CA VAL A 83 -6.70 -12.90 10.45
C VAL A 83 -6.34 -11.92 9.34
N SER A 84 -5.47 -12.31 8.42
CA SER A 84 -5.03 -11.45 7.32
C SER A 84 -6.20 -11.09 6.40
N GLY A 85 -7.06 -12.06 6.08
CA GLY A 85 -8.29 -11.80 5.33
C GLY A 85 -9.25 -10.87 6.07
N MET A 86 -9.39 -10.98 7.41
CA MET A 86 -10.22 -10.07 8.21
C MET A 86 -9.66 -8.64 8.25
N ILE A 87 -8.34 -8.47 8.31
CA ILE A 87 -7.71 -7.15 8.23
C ILE A 87 -7.99 -6.49 6.87
N LYS A 88 -7.88 -7.25 5.77
CA LYS A 88 -8.23 -6.73 4.43
C LYS A 88 -9.74 -6.49 4.29
N ALA A 89 -10.59 -7.36 4.83
CA ALA A 89 -12.04 -7.19 4.82
C ALA A 89 -12.53 -6.01 5.67
N ASN A 90 -11.71 -5.52 6.60
CA ASN A 90 -11.96 -4.30 7.38
C ASN A 90 -11.64 -3.02 6.60
N ASP A 91 -10.82 -3.08 5.55
CA ASP A 91 -10.62 -1.96 4.59
C ASP A 91 -10.49 -2.49 3.14
N PRO A 92 -11.57 -3.03 2.57
CA PRO A 92 -11.55 -3.58 1.21
C PRO A 92 -11.38 -2.47 0.16
N LEU A 93 -11.82 -1.24 0.47
CA LEU A 93 -11.64 -0.09 -0.41
C LEU A 93 -10.16 0.32 -0.48
N GLY A 94 -9.47 0.40 0.66
CA GLY A 94 -8.03 0.62 0.70
C GLY A 94 -7.24 -0.47 -0.02
N PHE A 95 -7.63 -1.74 0.13
CA PHE A 95 -6.99 -2.82 -0.62
C PHE A 95 -7.25 -2.71 -2.13
N SER A 96 -8.43 -2.21 -2.55
CA SER A 96 -8.72 -2.00 -3.97
C SER A 96 -7.83 -0.93 -4.60
N TYR A 97 -7.58 0.20 -3.91
CA TYR A 97 -6.66 1.23 -4.42
C TYR A 97 -5.24 0.69 -4.63
N LYS A 98 -4.79 -0.25 -3.78
CA LYS A 98 -3.51 -0.93 -4.01
C LYS A 98 -3.53 -1.83 -5.24
N LEU A 99 -4.66 -2.51 -5.52
CA LEU A 99 -4.80 -3.26 -6.77
C LEU A 99 -4.82 -2.33 -7.99
N GLU A 100 -5.44 -1.16 -7.91
CA GLU A 100 -5.39 -0.14 -8.96
C GLU A 100 -3.95 0.25 -9.26
N GLU A 101 -3.14 0.56 -8.24
CA GLU A 101 -1.70 0.87 -8.40
C GLU A 101 -0.93 -0.28 -9.09
N TYR A 102 -1.25 -1.54 -8.80
CA TYR A 102 -0.61 -2.69 -9.47
C TYR A 102 -1.05 -2.88 -10.92
N PHE A 103 -2.24 -2.41 -11.28
CA PHE A 103 -2.82 -2.51 -12.63
C PHE A 103 -2.41 -1.34 -13.54
N GLU A 104 -1.82 -0.29 -12.99
CA GLU A 104 -1.18 0.77 -13.78
C GLU A 104 -0.08 0.18 -14.68
N ASP A 105 0.10 0.79 -15.85
CA ASP A 105 1.01 0.26 -16.86
C ASP A 105 2.48 0.26 -16.43
N GLY A 106 2.85 1.21 -15.58
CA GLY A 106 4.17 1.30 -14.96
C GLY A 106 4.44 0.31 -13.83
N ALA A 107 3.46 -0.52 -13.44
CA ALA A 107 3.58 -1.47 -12.33
C ALA A 107 3.77 -2.93 -12.79
N LEU A 108 2.72 -3.74 -12.90
CA LEU A 108 2.90 -5.13 -13.34
C LEU A 108 3.06 -5.25 -14.87
N ALA A 109 2.40 -4.39 -15.63
CA ALA A 109 2.33 -4.51 -17.09
C ALA A 109 3.71 -4.28 -17.74
N TYR A 110 4.53 -3.34 -17.25
CA TYR A 110 5.85 -3.07 -17.83
C TYR A 110 6.74 -4.32 -17.90
N ARG A 111 6.64 -5.23 -16.92
CA ARG A 111 7.44 -6.47 -16.92
C ARG A 111 7.06 -7.38 -18.09
N ILE A 112 5.79 -7.39 -18.49
CA ILE A 112 5.31 -8.12 -19.67
C ILE A 112 5.64 -7.36 -20.95
N LYS A 113 5.55 -6.02 -20.95
CA LYS A 113 6.00 -5.17 -22.06
C LYS A 113 7.49 -5.42 -22.37
N ALA A 114 8.33 -5.54 -21.33
CA ALA A 114 9.75 -5.86 -21.45
C ALA A 114 10.04 -7.26 -22.04
N LEU A 115 9.09 -8.20 -21.95
CA LEU A 115 9.20 -9.52 -22.58
C LEU A 115 8.82 -9.51 -24.08
N GLY A 116 8.56 -8.34 -24.67
CA GLY A 116 8.29 -8.14 -26.09
C GLY A 116 6.81 -7.98 -26.45
N TRP A 117 5.91 -7.84 -25.46
CA TRP A 117 4.50 -7.53 -25.70
C TRP A 117 4.20 -6.05 -25.39
N GLU A 118 4.63 -5.17 -26.29
CA GLU A 118 4.66 -3.70 -26.07
C GLU A 118 3.31 -3.07 -25.71
N THR A 119 2.19 -3.60 -26.22
CA THR A 119 0.83 -3.06 -26.01
C THR A 119 0.07 -3.70 -24.83
N PHE A 120 0.73 -4.52 -24.01
CA PHE A 120 0.06 -5.21 -22.91
C PHE A 120 -0.29 -4.21 -21.80
N SER A 121 -1.58 -4.03 -21.49
CA SER A 121 -2.04 -3.18 -20.39
C SER A 121 -2.96 -3.93 -19.44
N LEU A 122 -2.93 -3.56 -18.16
CA LEU A 122 -3.83 -4.06 -17.12
C LEU A 122 -4.85 -3.01 -16.67
N GLU A 123 -4.83 -1.79 -17.23
CA GLU A 123 -5.67 -0.68 -16.78
C GLU A 123 -7.16 -0.98 -16.84
N GLY A 124 -7.60 -1.82 -17.78
CA GLY A 124 -9.00 -2.28 -17.85
C GLY A 124 -9.47 -3.06 -16.60
N LEU A 125 -8.55 -3.55 -15.76
CA LEU A 125 -8.87 -4.20 -14.48
C LEU A 125 -9.09 -3.20 -13.33
N ILE A 126 -8.71 -1.93 -13.48
CA ILE A 126 -8.85 -0.87 -12.46
C ILE A 126 -10.32 -0.72 -12.06
N GLU A 127 -11.24 -0.70 -13.03
CA GLU A 127 -12.69 -0.61 -12.76
C GLU A 127 -13.23 -1.79 -11.92
N TYR A 128 -12.56 -2.94 -12.00
CA TYR A 128 -12.90 -4.15 -11.27
C TYR A 128 -12.09 -4.34 -9.99
N ALA A 129 -11.18 -3.42 -9.64
CA ALA A 129 -10.28 -3.55 -8.49
C ALA A 129 -11.04 -3.75 -7.17
N LEU A 130 -12.15 -3.02 -6.97
CA LEU A 130 -13.00 -3.21 -5.79
C LEU A 130 -13.64 -4.60 -5.74
N PHE A 131 -14.10 -5.11 -6.89
CA PHE A 131 -14.66 -6.45 -6.98
C PHE A 131 -13.62 -7.52 -6.63
N PHE A 132 -12.41 -7.42 -7.19
CA PHE A 132 -11.31 -8.34 -6.89
C PHE A 132 -10.87 -8.26 -5.43
N SER A 133 -10.78 -7.06 -4.86
CA SER A 133 -10.48 -6.86 -3.45
C SER A 133 -11.48 -7.60 -2.55
N ILE A 134 -12.79 -7.43 -2.78
CA ILE A 134 -13.84 -8.13 -2.02
C ILE A 134 -13.72 -9.64 -2.19
N LEU A 135 -13.56 -10.12 -3.42
CA LEU A 135 -13.45 -11.55 -3.73
C LEU A 135 -12.26 -12.19 -3.04
N ILE A 136 -11.08 -11.55 -3.11
CA ILE A 136 -9.85 -12.03 -2.50
C ILE A 136 -9.98 -12.04 -0.97
N CYS A 137 -10.50 -10.99 -0.35
CA CYS A 137 -10.75 -10.94 1.10
C CYS A 137 -11.64 -12.11 1.56
N ILE A 138 -12.76 -12.32 0.87
CA ILE A 138 -13.72 -13.39 1.17
C ILE A 138 -13.07 -14.77 0.95
N ALA A 139 -12.36 -14.96 -0.17
CA ALA A 139 -11.67 -16.20 -0.48
C ALA A 139 -10.62 -16.56 0.58
N GLU A 140 -9.81 -15.59 1.02
CA GLU A 140 -8.76 -15.81 2.02
C GLU A 140 -9.33 -16.33 3.34
N ILE A 141 -10.39 -15.70 3.84
CA ILE A 141 -11.07 -16.10 5.09
C ILE A 141 -11.71 -17.49 4.94
N ILE A 142 -12.43 -17.73 3.84
CA ILE A 142 -13.10 -19.02 3.59
C ILE A 142 -12.07 -20.13 3.45
N LEU A 143 -10.98 -19.92 2.73
CA LEU A 143 -9.92 -20.92 2.57
C LEU A 143 -9.25 -21.22 3.91
N GLY A 144 -9.04 -20.20 4.75
CA GLY A 144 -8.57 -20.40 6.13
C GLY A 144 -9.54 -21.27 6.96
N ILE A 145 -10.84 -20.96 6.93
CA ILE A 145 -11.87 -21.75 7.64
C ILE A 145 -11.97 -23.17 7.09
N ALA A 146 -12.03 -23.33 5.76
CA ALA A 146 -12.11 -24.62 5.08
C ALA A 146 -10.89 -25.47 5.39
N LEU A 147 -9.70 -24.85 5.42
CA LEU A 147 -8.46 -25.50 5.81
C LEU A 147 -8.56 -25.98 7.26
N LEU A 148 -9.01 -25.18 8.22
CA LEU A 148 -9.14 -25.61 9.62
C LEU A 148 -10.19 -26.71 9.83
N LEU A 149 -11.31 -26.69 9.09
CA LEU A 149 -12.37 -27.71 9.16
C LEU A 149 -12.07 -28.98 8.35
N GLY A 150 -11.13 -28.89 7.41
CA GLY A 150 -10.77 -29.98 6.50
C GLY A 150 -11.81 -30.16 5.40
N ALA A 151 -12.56 -29.11 5.09
CA ALA A 151 -13.54 -29.10 4.02
C ALA A 151 -12.82 -29.04 2.68
N LYS A 152 -13.23 -29.92 1.76
CA LYS A 152 -12.76 -30.06 0.38
C LYS A 152 -11.26 -29.86 0.26
N ILE A 153 -10.46 -30.53 1.10
CA ILE A 153 -9.05 -30.19 1.31
C ILE A 153 -8.25 -30.08 0.00
N LYS A 154 -8.54 -30.93 -0.99
CA LYS A 154 -7.87 -30.89 -2.29
C LYS A 154 -8.12 -29.56 -3.02
N VAL A 155 -9.38 -29.12 -3.09
CA VAL A 155 -9.74 -27.83 -3.71
C VAL A 155 -9.19 -26.68 -2.87
N THR A 156 -9.35 -26.76 -1.56
CA THR A 156 -8.86 -25.75 -0.60
C THR A 156 -7.35 -25.55 -0.75
N LEU A 157 -6.56 -26.62 -0.84
CA LEU A 157 -5.10 -26.52 -0.97
C LEU A 157 -4.67 -25.99 -2.35
N TRP A 158 -5.34 -26.37 -3.44
CA TRP A 158 -5.08 -25.79 -4.77
C TRP A 158 -5.38 -24.29 -4.80
N ALA A 159 -6.52 -23.88 -4.25
CA ALA A 159 -6.91 -22.48 -4.20
C ALA A 159 -6.00 -21.67 -3.27
N LEU A 160 -5.63 -22.23 -2.11
CA LEU A 160 -4.70 -21.62 -1.15
C LEU A 160 -3.31 -21.46 -1.77
N PHE A 161 -2.80 -22.49 -2.44
CA PHE A 161 -1.53 -22.44 -3.17
C PHE A 161 -1.56 -21.34 -4.24
N GLY A 162 -2.61 -21.30 -5.07
CA GLY A 162 -2.78 -20.26 -6.09
C GLY A 162 -2.81 -18.86 -5.49
N LEU A 163 -3.52 -18.67 -4.39
CA LEU A 163 -3.61 -17.38 -3.70
C LEU A 163 -2.26 -16.96 -3.09
N THR A 164 -1.50 -17.89 -2.49
CA THR A 164 -0.16 -17.60 -1.97
C THR A 164 0.84 -17.29 -3.07
N VAL A 165 0.80 -17.99 -4.19
CA VAL A 165 1.64 -17.68 -5.36
C VAL A 165 1.29 -16.30 -5.90
N PHE A 166 0.00 -15.99 -6.04
CA PHE A 166 -0.47 -14.68 -6.48
C PHE A 166 0.07 -13.55 -5.60
N PHE A 167 -0.11 -13.63 -4.28
CA PHE A 167 0.43 -12.62 -3.36
C PHE A 167 1.96 -12.57 -3.37
N GLY A 168 2.62 -13.72 -3.46
CA GLY A 168 4.08 -13.80 -3.58
C GLY A 168 4.61 -13.11 -4.85
N MET A 169 3.87 -13.15 -5.97
CA MET A 169 4.24 -12.42 -7.19
C MET A 169 4.07 -10.91 -7.02
N LEU A 170 2.98 -10.46 -6.38
CA LEU A 170 2.78 -9.04 -6.08
C LEU A 170 3.89 -8.50 -5.17
N THR A 171 4.21 -9.22 -4.09
CA THR A 171 5.24 -8.77 -3.15
C THR A 171 6.65 -8.89 -3.71
N ALA A 172 6.93 -9.86 -4.58
CA ALA A 172 8.18 -9.91 -5.35
C ALA A 172 8.32 -8.69 -6.27
N HIS A 173 7.26 -8.32 -7.00
CA HIS A 173 7.29 -7.14 -7.87
C HIS A 173 7.61 -5.87 -7.08
N THR A 174 6.97 -5.68 -5.92
CA THR A 174 7.16 -4.56 -5.00
C THR A 174 8.57 -4.54 -4.41
N MET A 175 9.15 -5.71 -4.11
CA MET A 175 10.52 -5.82 -3.61
C MET A 175 11.55 -5.41 -4.66
N ASP A 176 11.35 -5.84 -5.92
CA ASP A 176 12.27 -5.60 -7.04
C ASP A 176 11.96 -4.32 -7.82
N CYS A 177 11.18 -3.39 -7.27
CA CYS A 177 10.82 -2.16 -7.97
C CYS A 177 11.88 -1.08 -7.77
N ASP A 178 12.36 -0.51 -8.88
CA ASP A 178 13.29 0.64 -8.89
C ASP A 178 12.51 1.93 -9.19
N PRO A 179 12.38 2.88 -8.22
CA PRO A 179 11.67 4.13 -8.42
C PRO A 179 12.27 5.06 -9.48
N GLN A 180 13.55 4.89 -9.84
CA GLN A 180 14.23 5.68 -10.86
C GLN A 180 14.14 5.03 -12.25
N GLY A 181 13.64 3.80 -12.32
CA GLY A 181 13.53 3.09 -13.59
C GLY A 181 12.45 3.68 -14.49
N THR A 182 12.65 3.51 -15.78
CA THR A 182 11.71 3.94 -16.82
C THR A 182 11.33 2.77 -17.70
N PHE A 183 10.17 2.87 -18.34
CA PHE A 183 9.73 1.91 -19.34
C PHE A 183 9.19 2.63 -20.57
N LYS A 184 9.30 1.96 -21.72
CA LYS A 184 8.73 2.42 -22.97
C LYS A 184 7.27 1.97 -23.04
N ASP A 185 6.38 2.93 -23.08
CA ASP A 185 4.95 2.74 -23.29
C ASP A 185 4.61 2.95 -24.77
N VAL A 186 3.77 2.08 -25.33
CA VAL A 186 3.44 2.09 -26.78
C VAL A 186 1.94 1.94 -26.98
N ASP A 187 1.32 3.01 -27.45
CA ASP A 187 -0.12 3.09 -27.72
C ASP A 187 -0.42 3.30 -29.20
N TYR A 188 -1.59 2.83 -29.63
CA TYR A 188 -2.12 3.01 -30.97
C TYR A 188 -3.48 3.70 -30.92
N TYR A 189 -3.60 4.86 -31.57
CA TYR A 189 -4.83 5.64 -31.63
C TYR A 189 -5.42 5.61 -33.03
N SER A 190 -6.72 5.33 -33.13
CA SER A 190 -7.46 5.31 -34.40
C SER A 190 -8.29 6.59 -34.59
N GLN A 191 -8.64 6.89 -35.84
CA GLN A 191 -9.49 8.04 -36.14
C GLN A 191 -10.86 7.92 -35.45
N GLY A 192 -11.16 8.87 -34.55
CA GLY A 192 -12.36 8.84 -33.70
C GLY A 192 -12.06 8.70 -32.20
N ASP A 193 -10.83 8.34 -31.82
CA ASP A 193 -10.39 8.39 -30.42
C ASP A 193 -10.12 9.83 -29.96
N LYS A 194 -10.43 10.12 -28.68
CA LYS A 194 -10.18 11.44 -28.08
C LYS A 194 -8.71 11.85 -28.13
N HIS A 195 -7.80 10.89 -28.02
CA HIS A 195 -6.36 11.11 -28.04
C HIS A 195 -5.78 11.24 -29.46
N TYR A 196 -6.50 10.77 -30.49
CA TYR A 196 -6.07 10.88 -31.87
C TYR A 196 -5.92 12.34 -32.28
N ASP A 197 -6.92 13.18 -31.99
CA ASP A 197 -6.90 14.60 -32.37
C ASP A 197 -5.77 15.37 -31.63
N VAL A 198 -5.44 14.96 -30.41
CA VAL A 198 -4.33 15.53 -29.63
C VAL A 198 -2.99 15.24 -30.30
N TYR A 199 -2.72 13.97 -30.62
CA TYR A 199 -1.43 13.53 -31.17
C TYR A 199 -1.28 13.74 -32.67
N LYS A 200 -2.38 13.94 -33.40
CA LYS A 200 -2.37 14.28 -34.83
C LYS A 200 -1.54 15.52 -35.13
N SER A 201 -1.57 16.53 -34.24
CA SER A 201 -0.75 17.74 -34.36
C SER A 201 0.75 17.52 -34.12
N LYS A 202 1.13 16.36 -33.57
CA LYS A 202 2.49 15.98 -33.18
C LYS A 202 3.08 14.86 -34.04
N ILE A 203 2.45 14.48 -35.15
CA ILE A 203 2.98 13.43 -36.04
C ILE A 203 4.38 13.81 -36.55
N GLY A 204 5.35 12.90 -36.38
CA GLY A 204 6.76 13.13 -36.74
C GLY A 204 7.58 13.84 -35.65
N PHE A 205 6.97 14.13 -34.49
CA PHE A 205 7.68 14.60 -33.31
C PHE A 205 8.50 13.45 -32.70
N GLU A 206 9.79 13.70 -32.46
CA GLU A 206 10.71 12.78 -31.82
C GLU A 206 11.58 13.58 -30.84
N ASP A 207 11.45 13.23 -29.56
CA ASP A 207 12.25 13.73 -28.45
C ASP A 207 12.69 12.52 -27.60
N GLU A 208 13.62 12.70 -26.66
CA GLU A 208 14.11 11.63 -25.78
C GLU A 208 12.98 10.89 -25.03
N LYS A 209 11.85 11.57 -24.78
CA LYS A 209 10.73 11.02 -24.01
C LYS A 209 9.49 10.66 -24.83
N LEU A 210 9.35 11.15 -26.06
CA LEU A 210 8.12 11.00 -26.84
C LEU A 210 8.41 10.88 -28.33
N LYS A 211 7.85 9.85 -28.96
CA LYS A 211 7.92 9.63 -30.39
C LYS A 211 6.54 9.34 -30.96
N VAL A 212 6.12 10.11 -31.95
CA VAL A 212 4.78 9.96 -32.57
C VAL A 212 4.93 9.63 -34.05
N ILE A 213 4.48 8.44 -34.44
CA ILE A 213 4.66 7.87 -35.78
C ILE A 213 3.28 7.61 -36.39
N GLN A 214 3.09 8.01 -37.65
CA GLN A 214 1.92 7.58 -38.42
C GLN A 214 2.17 6.16 -38.94
N GLU A 215 1.29 5.22 -38.60
CA GLU A 215 1.40 3.82 -39.02
C GLU A 215 0.07 3.36 -39.65
N GLY A 216 -0.03 3.51 -40.98
CA GLY A 216 -1.28 3.28 -41.72
C GLY A 216 -2.37 4.28 -41.33
N ASP A 217 -3.56 3.78 -40.98
CA ASP A 217 -4.71 4.57 -40.53
C ASP A 217 -4.66 4.93 -39.03
N GLN A 218 -3.61 4.51 -38.31
CA GLN A 218 -3.43 4.71 -36.87
C GLN A 218 -2.20 5.57 -36.58
N ILE A 219 -2.20 6.21 -35.41
CA ILE A 219 -1.03 6.92 -34.86
C ILE A 219 -0.45 6.04 -33.76
N ARG A 220 0.83 5.67 -33.90
CA ARG A 220 1.63 5.01 -32.87
C ARG A 220 2.32 6.08 -32.02
N VAL A 221 2.08 6.05 -30.72
CA VAL A 221 2.70 6.95 -29.74
C VAL A 221 3.59 6.12 -28.84
N GLU A 222 4.87 6.46 -28.78
CA GLU A 222 5.84 5.85 -27.89
C GLU A 222 6.26 6.87 -26.84
N GLU A 223 6.06 6.58 -25.56
CA GLU A 223 6.38 7.47 -24.46
C GLU A 223 7.29 6.76 -23.44
N ILE A 224 8.33 7.45 -22.96
CA ILE A 224 9.14 6.96 -21.85
C ILE A 224 8.52 7.46 -20.55
N LYS A 225 7.92 6.54 -19.79
CA LYS A 225 7.28 6.82 -18.50
C LYS A 225 8.11 6.27 -17.35
N MET A 226 7.95 6.87 -16.17
CA MET A 226 8.54 6.36 -14.93
C MET A 226 7.81 5.11 -14.45
N LEU A 227 8.51 4.21 -13.79
CA LEU A 227 7.91 3.05 -13.15
C LEU A 227 7.00 3.46 -11.99
N GLN A 228 5.88 2.77 -11.86
CA GLN A 228 4.96 2.92 -10.74
C GLN A 228 5.33 1.89 -9.67
N CYS A 229 6.06 2.33 -8.64
CA CYS A 229 6.39 1.47 -7.51
C CYS A 229 5.35 1.53 -6.40
N VAL A 230 4.82 0.38 -6.02
CA VAL A 230 3.98 0.25 -4.83
C VAL A 230 4.89 0.23 -3.60
N THR A 231 4.80 1.26 -2.76
CA THR A 231 5.80 1.47 -1.68
C THR A 231 5.46 0.76 -0.37
N ASP A 232 4.22 0.32 -0.17
CA ASP A 232 3.73 -0.22 1.09
C ASP A 232 2.85 -1.47 0.89
N CYS A 233 2.95 -2.41 1.83
CA CYS A 233 2.21 -3.67 1.83
C CYS A 233 0.75 -3.53 2.33
N GLY A 234 0.02 -2.56 1.77
CA GLY A 234 -1.42 -2.33 1.94
C GLY A 234 -1.96 -2.37 3.38
N CYS A 235 -3.24 -2.72 3.52
CA CYS A 235 -3.98 -2.69 4.80
C CYS A 235 -3.36 -3.56 5.91
N PHE A 236 -2.62 -4.62 5.57
CA PHE A 236 -1.92 -5.44 6.55
C PHE A 236 -0.67 -4.74 7.10
N GLY A 237 0.05 -3.98 6.26
CA GLY A 237 1.17 -3.15 6.68
C GLY A 237 0.73 -2.02 7.62
N ASP A 238 -0.40 -1.36 7.32
CA ASP A 238 -0.96 -0.33 8.19
C ASP A 238 -1.36 -0.87 9.56
N ALA A 239 -1.95 -2.07 9.61
CA ALA A 239 -2.29 -2.72 10.88
C ALA A 239 -1.04 -3.00 11.76
N LEU A 240 0.12 -3.24 11.14
CA LEU A 240 1.38 -3.46 11.85
C LEU A 240 2.06 -2.16 12.32
N LYS A 241 1.73 -1.00 11.74
CA LYS A 241 2.26 0.31 12.20
C LYS A 241 1.99 0.54 13.68
N GLY A 242 0.84 0.09 14.19
CA GLY A 242 0.46 0.23 15.60
C GLY A 242 1.32 -0.59 16.58
N SER A 243 1.87 -1.71 16.14
CA SER A 243 2.61 -2.65 17.01
C SER A 243 4.13 -2.59 16.81
N VAL A 244 4.56 -2.36 15.58
CA VAL A 244 5.97 -2.34 15.16
C VAL A 244 6.46 -0.90 14.91
N GLY A 245 5.56 0.08 14.86
CA GLY A 245 5.90 1.49 14.62
C GLY A 245 6.07 1.89 13.16
N ARG A 246 6.04 0.93 12.22
CA ARG A 246 6.16 1.12 10.77
C ARG A 246 5.44 0.01 9.97
N SER A 247 5.25 0.24 8.67
CA SER A 247 4.85 -0.81 7.71
C SER A 247 5.91 -1.90 7.60
N LEU A 248 5.50 -3.10 7.17
CA LEU A 248 6.45 -4.10 6.65
C LEU A 248 7.11 -3.56 5.38
N THR A 249 8.42 -3.74 5.26
CA THR A 249 9.14 -3.45 4.02
C THR A 249 8.70 -4.41 2.92
N PRO A 250 8.86 -4.04 1.63
CA PRO A 250 8.60 -4.94 0.52
C PRO A 250 9.28 -6.31 0.66
N ALA A 251 10.55 -6.32 1.08
CA ALA A 251 11.30 -7.54 1.34
C ALA A 251 10.73 -8.36 2.51
N GLU A 252 10.39 -7.73 3.65
CA GLU A 252 9.76 -8.41 4.79
C GLU A 252 8.43 -9.07 4.38
N SER A 253 7.63 -8.39 3.57
CA SER A 253 6.35 -8.93 3.10
C SER A 253 6.53 -10.08 2.12
N PHE A 254 7.50 -9.99 1.20
CA PHE A 254 7.86 -11.09 0.31
C PHE A 254 8.31 -12.33 1.09
N TRP A 255 9.18 -12.15 2.09
CA TRP A 255 9.64 -13.27 2.94
C TRP A 255 8.51 -13.86 3.78
N LYS A 256 7.60 -13.04 4.29
CA LYS A 256 6.37 -13.50 4.95
C LYS A 256 5.54 -14.37 4.01
N ASP A 257 5.35 -13.98 2.74
CA ASP A 257 4.62 -14.80 1.77
C ASP A 257 5.37 -16.09 1.40
N LEU A 258 6.70 -16.06 1.35
CA LEU A 258 7.51 -17.26 1.12
C LEU A 258 7.47 -18.25 2.31
N ILE A 259 7.44 -17.76 3.55
CA ILE A 259 7.21 -18.58 4.76
C ILE A 259 5.83 -19.25 4.67
N LEU A 260 4.78 -18.48 4.33
CA LEU A 260 3.45 -19.04 4.14
C LEU A 260 3.43 -20.09 3.03
N PHE A 261 4.12 -19.84 1.92
CA PHE A 261 4.26 -20.77 0.80
C PHE A 261 4.90 -22.09 1.25
N TYR A 262 6.00 -22.01 2.01
CA TYR A 262 6.65 -23.18 2.59
C TYR A 262 5.69 -23.98 3.49
N LEU A 263 4.95 -23.32 4.38
CA LEU A 263 3.99 -24.00 5.26
C LEU A 263 2.83 -24.63 4.48
N VAL A 264 2.32 -23.98 3.42
CA VAL A 264 1.30 -24.54 2.53
C VAL A 264 1.82 -25.83 1.87
N ILE A 265 3.08 -25.86 1.44
CA ILE A 265 3.71 -27.07 0.89
C ILE A 265 3.77 -28.17 1.95
N ILE A 266 4.16 -27.87 3.20
CA ILE A 266 4.14 -28.86 4.29
C ILE A 266 2.74 -29.44 4.50
N VAL A 267 1.69 -28.62 4.43
CA VAL A 267 0.32 -29.11 4.50
C VAL A 267 0.01 -30.02 3.31
N ILE A 268 0.30 -29.59 2.07
CA ILE A 268 0.10 -30.41 0.86
C ILE A 268 0.80 -31.76 0.99
N LEU A 269 2.06 -31.76 1.41
CA LEU A 269 2.88 -32.96 1.57
C LEU A 269 2.30 -33.90 2.64
N SER A 270 1.73 -33.36 3.72
CA SER A 270 1.09 -34.15 4.78
C SER A 270 -0.20 -34.85 4.34
N TYR A 271 -0.88 -34.33 3.31
CA TYR A 271 -2.11 -34.90 2.73
C TYR A 271 -1.84 -35.79 1.52
N SER A 272 -0.77 -35.54 0.78
CA SER A 272 -0.32 -36.41 -0.29
C SER A 272 0.17 -37.72 0.32
N GLY A 273 -0.37 -38.85 -0.13
CA GLY A 273 -0.11 -40.17 0.46
C GLY A 273 1.28 -40.75 0.19
N PHE A 274 2.34 -39.94 0.33
CA PHE A 274 3.74 -40.32 0.17
C PHE A 274 4.17 -41.48 1.10
N ASP A 275 3.40 -41.74 2.16
CA ASP A 275 3.51 -42.92 3.03
C ASP A 275 3.50 -44.26 2.27
N LYS A 276 2.90 -44.28 1.07
CA LYS A 276 2.81 -45.46 0.19
C LYS A 276 3.82 -45.44 -0.95
N MET A 277 4.79 -44.52 -0.93
CA MET A 277 5.83 -44.46 -1.95
C MET A 277 6.86 -45.56 -1.68
N GLU A 278 6.52 -46.79 -2.08
CA GLU A 278 7.52 -47.84 -2.22
C GLU A 278 8.57 -47.36 -3.21
N LEU A 279 9.81 -47.16 -2.75
CA LEU A 279 10.98 -46.84 -3.58
C LEU A 279 11.25 -47.88 -4.69
N ARG A 280 10.55 -49.02 -4.66
CA ARG A 280 10.70 -50.13 -5.63
C ARG A 280 9.99 -49.90 -6.96
N LYS A 281 9.06 -48.95 -7.09
CA LYS A 281 8.32 -48.74 -8.34
C LYS A 281 9.09 -47.79 -9.27
N PRO A 282 9.41 -48.17 -10.52
CA PRO A 282 10.25 -47.40 -11.43
C PRO A 282 9.68 -46.00 -11.73
N ILE A 283 8.35 -45.86 -11.71
CA ILE A 283 7.67 -44.56 -11.89
C ILE A 283 7.99 -43.56 -10.76
N ASN A 284 8.21 -44.03 -9.53
CA ASN A 284 8.57 -43.15 -8.41
C ASN A 284 10.06 -42.74 -8.45
N ALA A 285 10.93 -43.62 -8.97
CA ALA A 285 12.34 -43.31 -9.22
C ALA A 285 12.51 -42.31 -10.38
N ILE A 286 11.69 -42.40 -11.44
CA ILE A 286 11.64 -41.43 -12.54
C ILE A 286 11.14 -40.07 -12.05
N LYS A 287 10.14 -40.05 -11.15
CA LYS A 287 9.64 -38.83 -10.51
C LYS A 287 10.70 -38.13 -9.64
N ILE A 288 11.46 -38.88 -8.84
CA ILE A 288 12.58 -38.36 -8.05
C ILE A 288 13.73 -37.91 -8.97
N GLY A 289 14.03 -38.68 -10.03
CA GLY A 289 15.07 -38.38 -11.01
C GLY A 289 14.78 -37.12 -11.82
N LEU A 290 13.53 -36.90 -12.25
CA LEU A 290 13.10 -35.66 -12.90
C LEU A 290 13.16 -34.45 -11.96
N LEU A 291 12.88 -34.63 -10.66
CA LEU A 291 13.03 -33.59 -9.63
C LEU A 291 14.49 -33.19 -9.41
N GLY A 292 15.39 -34.18 -9.33
CA GLY A 292 16.83 -33.94 -9.22
C GLY A 292 17.44 -33.35 -10.50
N MET A 293 16.99 -33.81 -11.67
CA MET A 293 17.47 -33.32 -12.97
C MET A 293 16.96 -31.90 -13.27
N SER A 294 15.75 -31.57 -12.82
CA SER A 294 15.21 -30.20 -12.84
C SER A 294 16.02 -29.24 -11.95
N PHE A 295 16.49 -29.70 -10.78
CA PHE A 295 17.35 -28.91 -9.89
C PHE A 295 18.71 -28.60 -10.52
N VAL A 296 19.29 -29.56 -11.25
CA VAL A 296 20.58 -29.40 -11.94
C VAL A 296 20.46 -28.50 -13.17
N VAL A 297 19.41 -28.65 -13.99
CA VAL A 297 19.22 -27.83 -15.20
C VAL A 297 18.93 -26.37 -14.87
N PHE A 298 18.21 -26.09 -13.77
CA PHE A 298 17.88 -24.70 -13.37
C PHE A 298 19.00 -23.97 -12.63
N TRP A 299 19.92 -24.69 -11.97
CA TRP A 299 21.12 -24.10 -11.38
C TRP A 299 21.97 -23.35 -12.44
N PHE A 300 21.84 -23.74 -13.72
CA PHE A 300 22.54 -23.13 -14.84
C PHE A 300 21.79 -21.98 -15.54
N THR A 301 20.48 -21.79 -15.32
CA THR A 301 19.70 -20.80 -16.09
C THR A 301 19.47 -19.48 -15.37
N GLY A 302 19.66 -19.40 -14.05
CA GLY A 302 19.70 -18.13 -13.30
C GLY A 302 18.40 -17.32 -13.19
N VAL A 303 17.30 -17.75 -13.80
CA VAL A 303 16.06 -16.94 -13.93
C VAL A 303 15.15 -17.01 -12.68
N ILE A 304 15.26 -18.06 -11.85
CA ILE A 304 14.52 -18.23 -10.58
C ILE A 304 15.44 -18.98 -9.61
N SER A 305 15.44 -18.63 -8.31
CA SER A 305 16.16 -19.41 -7.30
C SER A 305 15.83 -20.91 -7.45
N PRO A 306 16.81 -21.81 -7.66
CA PRO A 306 16.59 -23.25 -7.84
C PRO A 306 15.75 -23.88 -6.73
N PHE A 307 15.78 -23.25 -5.55
CA PHE A 307 14.96 -23.60 -4.39
C PHE A 307 13.46 -23.33 -4.62
N ILE A 308 13.09 -22.16 -5.15
CA ILE A 308 11.68 -21.80 -5.43
C ILE A 308 11.09 -22.73 -6.49
N PHE A 309 11.84 -23.01 -7.55
CA PHE A 309 11.39 -23.93 -8.60
C PHE A 309 11.21 -25.35 -8.07
N MET A 310 12.12 -25.84 -7.22
CA MET A 310 11.97 -27.13 -6.53
C MET A 310 10.71 -27.17 -5.65
N LEU A 311 10.46 -26.11 -4.86
CA LEU A 311 9.25 -26.00 -4.05
C LEU A 311 7.98 -26.04 -4.91
N LEU A 312 7.99 -25.34 -6.05
CA LEU A 312 6.88 -25.33 -7.00
C LEU A 312 6.63 -26.72 -7.59
N LEU A 313 7.68 -27.44 -8.01
CA LEU A 313 7.55 -28.83 -8.48
C LEU A 313 7.02 -29.78 -7.39
N LEU A 314 7.55 -29.69 -6.17
CA LEU A 314 7.10 -30.50 -5.03
C LEU A 314 5.62 -30.25 -4.72
N SER A 315 5.18 -28.99 -4.79
CA SER A 315 3.78 -28.64 -4.58
C SER A 315 2.88 -29.28 -5.62
N ILE A 316 3.22 -29.17 -6.92
CA ILE A 316 2.43 -29.72 -8.03
C ILE A 316 2.35 -31.25 -7.91
N MET A 317 3.49 -31.90 -7.65
CA MET A 317 3.53 -33.35 -7.48
C MET A 317 2.78 -33.83 -6.25
N GLY A 318 2.89 -33.11 -5.12
CA GLY A 318 2.12 -33.37 -3.91
C GLY A 318 0.62 -33.25 -4.18
N MET A 319 0.19 -32.16 -4.82
CA MET A 319 -1.21 -31.90 -5.13
C MET A 319 -1.83 -32.97 -6.06
N LEU A 320 -1.09 -33.45 -7.07
CA LEU A 320 -1.53 -34.56 -7.92
C LEU A 320 -1.66 -35.89 -7.15
N ALA A 321 -0.94 -36.04 -6.04
CA ALA A 321 -0.96 -37.23 -5.19
C ALA A 321 -1.99 -37.20 -4.04
N ILE A 322 -2.70 -36.07 -3.83
CA ILE A 322 -3.75 -35.94 -2.83
C ILE A 322 -4.97 -36.79 -3.25
N ARG A 323 -5.38 -37.70 -2.37
CA ARG A 323 -6.64 -38.46 -2.49
C ARG A 323 -7.78 -37.64 -1.89
N GLU A 324 -9.01 -37.86 -2.36
CA GLU A 324 -10.17 -37.27 -1.68
C GLU A 324 -10.22 -37.76 -0.23
N THR A 325 -10.15 -36.83 0.71
CA THR A 325 -10.23 -37.11 2.15
C THR A 325 -11.54 -36.60 2.71
N GLN A 326 -12.05 -37.29 3.72
CA GLN A 326 -13.20 -36.82 4.49
C GLN A 326 -12.81 -35.61 5.35
N MET A 327 -13.80 -34.78 5.69
CA MET A 327 -13.64 -33.69 6.67
C MET A 327 -13.14 -34.21 8.03
N ASN A 328 -12.57 -33.31 8.82
CA ASN A 328 -12.04 -33.61 10.15
C ASN A 328 -13.03 -34.42 11.00
N SER A 329 -12.47 -35.36 11.76
CA SER A 329 -13.16 -36.03 12.86
C SER A 329 -13.41 -35.07 14.03
N ILE A 330 -14.28 -35.48 14.96
CA ILE A 330 -14.55 -34.70 16.17
C ILE A 330 -13.27 -34.51 17.01
N ILE A 331 -12.43 -35.54 17.11
CA ILE A 331 -11.18 -35.49 17.87
C ILE A 331 -10.19 -34.49 17.25
N GLU A 332 -10.07 -34.49 15.93
CA GLU A 332 -9.23 -33.52 15.21
C GLU A 332 -9.72 -32.09 15.42
N ASN A 333 -11.03 -31.84 15.40
CA ASN A 333 -11.58 -30.51 15.65
C ASN A 333 -11.35 -30.02 17.09
N ILE A 334 -11.38 -30.92 18.08
CA ILE A 334 -11.07 -30.59 19.48
C ILE A 334 -9.62 -30.12 19.64
N ALA A 335 -8.70 -30.59 18.80
CA ALA A 335 -7.32 -30.11 18.80
C ALA A 335 -7.15 -28.84 17.95
N ILE A 336 -7.60 -28.86 16.69
CA ILE A 336 -7.31 -27.80 15.71
C ILE A 336 -7.99 -26.48 16.10
N ILE A 337 -9.24 -26.50 16.54
CA ILE A 337 -9.99 -25.26 16.77
C ILE A 337 -9.40 -24.45 17.93
N PRO A 338 -9.19 -25.01 19.14
CA PRO A 338 -8.53 -24.27 20.21
C PRO A 338 -7.12 -23.80 19.84
N SER A 339 -6.33 -24.64 19.16
CA SER A 339 -4.99 -24.22 18.72
C SER A 339 -5.03 -23.08 17.70
N SER A 340 -5.99 -23.09 16.78
CA SER A 340 -6.19 -21.98 15.84
C SER A 340 -6.68 -20.71 16.53
N ALA A 341 -7.53 -20.83 17.55
CA ALA A 341 -7.96 -19.70 18.36
C ALA A 341 -6.78 -19.02 19.08
N ILE A 342 -5.78 -19.79 19.53
CA ILE A 342 -4.55 -19.24 20.13
C ILE A 342 -3.75 -18.44 19.10
N VAL A 343 -3.58 -18.97 17.88
CA VAL A 343 -2.89 -18.25 16.79
C VAL A 343 -3.64 -16.95 16.45
N ILE A 344 -4.95 -17.04 16.28
CA ILE A 344 -5.80 -15.89 15.96
C ILE A 344 -5.79 -14.86 17.10
N LEU A 345 -5.82 -15.30 18.36
CA LEU A 345 -5.71 -14.45 19.54
C LEU A 345 -4.37 -13.73 19.58
N PHE A 346 -3.27 -14.44 19.33
CA PHE A 346 -1.93 -13.84 19.28
C PHE A 346 -1.87 -12.69 18.28
N PHE A 347 -2.32 -12.92 17.03
CA PHE A 347 -2.32 -11.85 16.04
C PHE A 347 -3.35 -10.75 16.34
N SER A 348 -4.51 -11.10 16.89
CA SER A 348 -5.51 -10.11 17.33
C SER A 348 -4.95 -9.19 18.43
N TRP A 349 -4.13 -9.73 19.34
CA TRP A 349 -3.39 -8.96 20.34
C TRP A 349 -2.34 -8.06 19.70
N VAL A 350 -1.54 -8.59 18.77
CA VAL A 350 -0.56 -7.80 18.01
C VAL A 350 -1.25 -6.59 17.37
N PHE A 351 -2.37 -6.79 16.68
CA PHE A 351 -3.09 -5.72 15.98
C PHE A 351 -3.96 -4.82 16.88
N GLY A 352 -4.06 -5.10 18.18
CA GLY A 352 -4.96 -4.38 19.08
C GLY A 352 -6.44 -4.47 18.68
N TRP A 353 -6.84 -5.52 17.96
CA TRP A 353 -8.20 -5.71 17.47
C TRP A 353 -8.63 -7.17 17.62
N TYR A 354 -9.56 -7.42 18.56
CA TYR A 354 -10.00 -8.77 18.94
C TYR A 354 -11.21 -9.30 18.17
N PHE A 355 -11.79 -8.50 17.28
CA PHE A 355 -12.92 -8.93 16.46
C PHE A 355 -12.62 -10.13 15.54
N PRO A 356 -11.42 -10.26 14.91
CA PRO A 356 -11.09 -11.44 14.10
C PRO A 356 -11.23 -12.76 14.88
N LEU A 357 -10.86 -12.77 16.16
CA LEU A 357 -11.07 -13.93 17.04
C LEU A 357 -12.56 -14.22 17.25
N ALA A 358 -13.34 -13.21 17.62
CA ALA A 358 -14.78 -13.37 17.84
C ALA A 358 -15.48 -13.86 16.56
N PHE A 359 -15.19 -13.24 15.42
CA PHE A 359 -15.71 -13.62 14.11
C PHE A 359 -15.34 -15.06 13.75
N ALA A 360 -14.06 -15.42 13.85
CA ALA A 360 -13.59 -16.77 13.54
C ALA A 360 -14.27 -17.83 14.41
N MET A 361 -14.40 -17.57 15.71
CA MET A 361 -15.04 -18.50 16.64
C MET A 361 -16.53 -18.67 16.34
N VAL A 362 -17.25 -17.58 16.05
CA VAL A 362 -18.66 -17.66 15.64
C VAL A 362 -18.78 -18.50 14.37
N VAL A 363 -18.00 -18.19 13.33
CA VAL A 363 -18.11 -18.89 12.04
C VAL A 363 -17.71 -20.37 12.15
N LEU A 364 -16.64 -20.70 12.87
CA LEU A 364 -16.21 -22.08 13.10
C LEU A 364 -17.25 -22.88 13.90
N ILE A 365 -17.78 -22.31 14.99
CA ILE A 365 -18.80 -22.97 15.81
C ILE A 365 -20.10 -23.16 15.01
N SER A 366 -20.57 -22.12 14.31
CA SER A 366 -21.75 -22.22 13.44
C SER A 366 -21.59 -23.29 12.37
N ASN A 367 -20.42 -23.37 11.72
CA ASN A 367 -20.14 -24.42 10.75
C ASN A 367 -20.15 -25.83 11.38
N LEU A 368 -19.61 -25.99 12.59
CA LEU A 368 -19.71 -27.26 13.31
C LEU A 368 -21.17 -27.61 13.68
N MET A 369 -22.00 -26.61 14.01
CA MET A 369 -23.42 -26.81 14.29
C MET A 369 -24.20 -27.21 13.04
N ILE A 370 -23.97 -26.53 11.91
CA ILE A 370 -24.57 -26.85 10.61
C ILE A 370 -24.24 -28.30 10.22
N ARG A 371 -23.00 -28.74 10.45
CA ARG A 371 -22.57 -30.13 10.19
C ARG A 371 -23.29 -31.17 11.05
N ARG A 372 -23.80 -30.80 12.24
CA ARG A 372 -24.59 -31.70 13.09
C ARG A 372 -26.05 -31.85 12.62
N SER A 373 -26.47 -31.10 11.60
CA SER A 373 -27.82 -31.21 11.04
C SER A 373 -28.10 -32.60 10.48
N LYS A 374 -29.32 -33.08 10.68
CA LYS A 374 -29.80 -34.35 10.10
C LYS A 374 -30.07 -34.26 8.60
N ASN A 375 -30.27 -33.05 8.08
CA ASN A 375 -30.53 -32.82 6.66
C ASN A 375 -29.23 -32.87 5.86
N GLU A 376 -29.15 -33.77 4.89
CA GLU A 376 -27.97 -34.01 4.07
C GLU A 376 -27.50 -32.78 3.28
N TYR A 377 -28.45 -31.99 2.75
CA TYR A 377 -28.15 -30.76 2.03
C TYR A 377 -27.54 -29.70 2.97
N VAL A 378 -28.07 -29.60 4.19
CA VAL A 378 -27.63 -28.62 5.18
C VAL A 378 -26.26 -28.96 5.76
N ARG A 379 -25.92 -30.24 5.95
CA ARG A 379 -24.60 -30.63 6.47
C ARG A 379 -23.50 -30.70 5.40
N SER A 380 -23.80 -30.37 4.15
CA SER A 380 -22.86 -30.48 3.03
C SER A 380 -21.67 -29.51 3.18
N GLU A 381 -20.53 -29.81 2.56
CA GLU A 381 -19.38 -28.89 2.63
C GLU A 381 -19.65 -27.55 1.92
N TRP A 382 -20.54 -27.55 0.92
CA TRP A 382 -20.96 -26.35 0.19
C TRP A 382 -21.83 -25.43 1.04
N SER A 383 -22.69 -25.97 1.91
CA SER A 383 -23.49 -25.14 2.81
C SER A 383 -22.61 -24.47 3.88
N LEU A 384 -21.54 -25.13 4.33
CA LEU A 384 -20.54 -24.53 5.23
C LEU A 384 -19.82 -23.37 4.54
N ALA A 385 -19.36 -23.59 3.31
CA ALA A 385 -18.72 -22.53 2.52
C ALA A 385 -19.69 -21.36 2.29
N LEU A 386 -20.94 -21.64 1.90
CA LEU A 386 -21.97 -20.62 1.71
C LEU A 386 -22.23 -19.80 2.98
N PHE A 387 -22.33 -20.44 4.14
CA PHE A 387 -22.49 -19.73 5.40
C PHE A 387 -21.30 -18.80 5.68
N SER A 388 -20.07 -19.28 5.48
CA SER A 388 -18.87 -18.45 5.63
C SER A 388 -18.80 -17.29 4.63
N VAL A 389 -19.23 -17.50 3.37
CA VAL A 389 -19.35 -16.43 2.36
C VAL A 389 -20.35 -15.37 2.85
N LEU A 390 -21.53 -15.78 3.30
CA LEU A 390 -22.58 -14.85 3.72
C LEU A 390 -22.17 -14.06 4.98
N ALA A 391 -21.56 -14.72 5.97
CA ALA A 391 -21.06 -14.06 7.17
C ALA A 391 -19.97 -13.03 6.85
N THR A 392 -19.02 -13.38 5.97
CA THR A 392 -17.95 -12.47 5.56
C THR A 392 -18.46 -11.36 4.66
N GLY A 393 -19.35 -11.68 3.72
CA GLY A 393 -19.99 -10.72 2.82
C GLY A 393 -20.84 -9.70 3.57
N LEU A 394 -21.51 -10.10 4.65
CA LEU A 394 -22.23 -9.16 5.53
C LEU A 394 -21.27 -8.18 6.21
N PHE A 395 -20.11 -8.65 6.69
CA PHE A 395 -19.09 -7.80 7.28
C PHE A 395 -18.50 -6.82 6.26
N VAL A 396 -18.15 -7.29 5.05
CA VAL A 396 -17.66 -6.43 3.96
C VAL A 396 -18.72 -5.42 3.54
N TRP A 397 -19.98 -5.84 3.41
CA TRP A 397 -21.10 -4.95 3.11
C TRP A 397 -21.23 -3.84 4.16
N TYR A 398 -21.10 -4.18 5.45
CA TYR A 398 -21.13 -3.20 6.53
C TYR A 398 -19.99 -2.18 6.37
N VAL A 399 -18.75 -2.64 6.21
CA VAL A 399 -17.57 -1.76 6.09
C VAL A 399 -17.61 -0.88 4.84
N LEU A 400 -18.20 -1.32 3.74
CA LEU A 400 -18.35 -0.50 2.52
C LEU A 400 -19.45 0.57 2.64
N ASN A 401 -20.44 0.33 3.50
CA ASN A 401 -21.55 1.25 3.72
C ASN A 401 -21.32 2.18 4.92
N TYR A 402 -20.40 1.81 5.81
CA TYR A 402 -20.02 2.54 7.01
C TYR A 402 -18.50 2.78 6.99
N LEU A 403 -17.90 3.14 8.12
CA LEU A 403 -16.44 3.20 8.23
C LEU A 403 -15.87 1.84 8.64
N PRO A 404 -14.59 1.58 8.35
CA PRO A 404 -13.85 0.45 8.94
C PRO A 404 -14.08 0.35 10.45
N MET A 405 -14.30 -0.86 10.96
CA MET A 405 -14.53 -1.10 12.38
C MET A 405 -13.31 -0.69 13.22
N LYS A 406 -12.11 -0.91 12.66
CA LYS A 406 -10.85 -0.42 13.21
C LYS A 406 -10.14 0.42 12.16
N ASP A 407 -9.81 1.66 12.51
CA ASP A 407 -9.01 2.54 11.67
C ASP A 407 -7.53 2.49 12.09
N TYR A 408 -6.65 2.14 11.15
CA TYR A 408 -5.19 2.05 11.35
C TYR A 408 -4.42 3.19 10.69
N ARG A 409 -5.13 4.10 10.02
CA ARG A 409 -4.53 5.19 9.24
C ARG A 409 -4.06 6.32 10.15
N ALA A 410 -3.21 7.18 9.60
CA ALA A 410 -2.71 8.38 10.29
C ALA A 410 -3.79 9.42 10.61
N TYR A 411 -4.99 9.25 10.04
CA TYR A 411 -6.19 10.06 10.29
C TYR A 411 -7.23 9.33 11.14
N ALA A 412 -6.84 8.31 11.90
CA ALA A 412 -7.76 7.67 12.84
C ALA A 412 -8.20 8.67 13.93
N ILE A 413 -9.38 8.46 14.49
CA ILE A 413 -9.89 9.30 15.60
C ILE A 413 -8.88 9.24 16.75
N GLY A 414 -8.46 10.41 17.24
CA GLY A 414 -7.44 10.60 18.28
C GLY A 414 -6.02 10.83 17.76
N GLU A 415 -5.74 10.61 16.47
CA GLU A 415 -4.42 10.91 15.89
C GLU A 415 -4.25 12.42 15.64
N ASN A 416 -3.00 12.90 15.78
CA ASN A 416 -2.62 14.28 15.46
C ASN A 416 -1.98 14.33 14.07
N ILE A 417 -2.58 15.11 13.17
CA ILE A 417 -2.15 15.25 11.78
C ILE A 417 -0.77 15.92 11.71
N LEU A 418 -0.52 17.00 12.46
CA LEU A 418 0.78 17.69 12.47
C LEU A 418 1.90 16.77 12.95
N GLU A 419 1.69 16.01 14.03
CA GLU A 419 2.70 15.05 14.50
C GLU A 419 2.96 13.92 13.50
N ASN A 420 1.92 13.49 12.78
CA ASN A 420 2.03 12.45 11.76
C ASN A 420 2.63 12.97 10.44
N MET A 421 2.71 14.30 10.24
CA MET A 421 3.44 14.93 9.14
C MET A 421 4.94 15.10 9.41
N VAL A 422 5.40 14.85 10.63
CA VAL A 422 6.82 14.95 10.99
C VAL A 422 7.50 13.59 10.78
N GLU A 423 8.59 13.62 10.03
CA GLU A 423 9.50 12.47 9.91
C GLU A 423 10.15 12.17 11.26
N LYS A 424 9.98 10.94 11.77
CA LYS A 424 10.48 10.56 13.10
C LYS A 424 11.96 10.18 13.08
N LYS A 425 12.44 9.66 11.95
CA LYS A 425 13.85 9.30 11.75
C LYS A 425 14.17 9.37 10.27
N PRO A 426 15.18 10.15 9.84
CA PRO A 426 15.55 10.22 8.44
C PRO A 426 16.18 8.91 7.94
N PRO A 427 16.02 8.57 6.66
CA PRO A 427 16.73 7.45 6.07
C PRO A 427 18.24 7.71 6.08
N VAL A 428 19.01 6.67 6.42
CA VAL A 428 20.47 6.64 6.26
C VAL A 428 20.76 6.01 4.91
N ILE A 429 21.22 6.82 3.97
CA ILE A 429 21.60 6.40 2.62
C ILE A 429 23.12 6.42 2.54
N ALA A 430 23.72 5.34 2.06
CA ALA A 430 25.14 5.29 1.73
C ALA A 430 25.30 5.19 0.22
N SER A 431 26.18 6.01 -0.36
CA SER A 431 26.57 5.83 -1.75
C SER A 431 27.53 4.65 -1.84
N VAL A 432 27.16 3.65 -2.62
CA VAL A 432 28.00 2.51 -2.96
C VAL A 432 28.55 2.71 -4.36
N TYR A 433 29.88 2.68 -4.48
CA TYR A 433 30.60 2.84 -5.74
C TYR A 433 31.17 1.48 -6.15
N THR A 434 30.80 1.01 -7.33
CA THR A 434 31.26 -0.27 -7.88
C THR A 434 32.42 -0.02 -8.85
N TYR A 435 33.56 -0.67 -8.58
CA TYR A 435 34.75 -0.64 -9.42
C TYR A 435 35.12 -2.05 -9.87
N LYS A 436 35.49 -2.17 -11.14
CA LYS A 436 35.94 -3.43 -11.73
C LYS A 436 37.41 -3.35 -12.11
N ASN A 437 38.17 -4.35 -11.67
CA ASN A 437 39.56 -4.50 -12.04
C ASN A 437 39.67 -5.03 -13.48
N LEU A 438 40.38 -4.30 -14.33
CA LEU A 438 40.56 -4.61 -15.75
C LEU A 438 41.49 -5.81 -15.98
N SER A 439 42.34 -6.16 -15.01
CA SER A 439 43.31 -7.25 -15.14
C SER A 439 42.81 -8.57 -14.54
N SER A 440 42.17 -8.52 -13.36
CA SER A 440 41.66 -9.72 -12.68
C SER A 440 40.18 -10.00 -12.94
N GLY A 441 39.42 -8.99 -13.42
CA GLY A 441 37.97 -9.06 -13.52
C GLY A 441 37.23 -8.97 -12.17
N GLU A 442 37.95 -8.70 -11.08
CA GLU A 442 37.41 -8.56 -9.73
C GLU A 442 36.56 -7.30 -9.59
N ILE A 443 35.38 -7.41 -8.99
CA ILE A 443 34.48 -6.28 -8.73
C ILE A 443 34.52 -5.99 -7.23
N ILE A 444 34.74 -4.73 -6.87
CA ILE A 444 34.69 -4.24 -5.50
C ILE A 444 33.62 -3.17 -5.37
N GLU A 445 32.94 -3.17 -4.23
CA GLU A 445 31.97 -2.16 -3.85
C GLU A 445 32.53 -1.38 -2.66
N LEU A 446 32.54 -0.05 -2.75
CA LEU A 446 33.07 0.84 -1.72
C LEU A 446 31.99 1.79 -1.25
N THR A 447 31.88 2.02 0.05
CA THR A 447 30.95 3.02 0.60
C THR A 447 31.61 4.40 0.74
N ASP A 448 30.79 5.45 0.94
CA ASP A 448 31.30 6.78 1.33
C ASP A 448 32.23 6.71 2.56
N ALA A 449 31.94 5.82 3.51
CA ALA A 449 32.76 5.62 4.71
C ALA A 449 34.11 4.94 4.39
N ASP A 450 34.14 4.01 3.43
CA ASP A 450 35.40 3.38 2.99
C ASP A 450 36.30 4.37 2.29
N LEU A 451 35.71 5.23 1.44
CA LEU A 451 36.43 6.31 0.76
C LEU A 451 36.97 7.35 1.76
N SER A 452 36.17 7.75 2.77
CA SER A 452 36.63 8.72 3.78
C SER A 452 37.70 8.15 4.70
N ASN A 453 37.63 6.85 5.03
CA ASN A 453 38.57 6.18 5.93
C ASN A 453 39.80 5.59 5.20
N ASN A 454 39.95 5.84 3.90
CA ASN A 454 41.02 5.27 3.06
C ASN A 454 41.07 3.73 3.08
N ASN A 455 39.91 3.08 3.21
CA ASN A 455 39.75 1.64 3.22
C ASN A 455 39.47 1.11 1.80
N TYR A 456 40.40 1.34 0.88
CA TYR A 456 40.30 0.90 -0.52
C TYR A 456 41.70 0.59 -1.11
N PRO A 457 41.79 -0.18 -2.22
CA PRO A 457 43.06 -0.45 -2.89
C PRO A 457 43.77 0.86 -3.26
N LYS A 458 45.06 1.00 -2.94
CA LYS A 458 45.78 2.27 -3.15
C LYS A 458 45.86 2.71 -4.61
N ASP A 459 45.66 1.77 -5.54
CA ASP A 459 45.63 2.01 -6.98
C ASP A 459 44.21 2.09 -7.56
N LEU A 460 43.17 2.18 -6.73
CA LEU A 460 41.76 2.29 -7.16
C LEU A 460 41.52 3.38 -8.20
N PHE A 461 42.16 4.55 -8.03
CA PHE A 461 41.99 5.69 -8.94
C PHE A 461 42.93 5.65 -10.15
N ASP A 462 43.64 4.54 -10.37
CA ASP A 462 44.39 4.29 -11.60
C ASP A 462 43.44 3.73 -12.67
N ASN A 463 43.00 4.62 -13.56
CA ASN A 463 42.07 4.31 -14.66
C ASN A 463 42.62 3.28 -15.67
N THR A 464 43.90 2.90 -15.57
CA THR A 464 44.47 1.80 -16.38
C THR A 464 44.25 0.42 -15.76
N LYS A 465 43.89 0.37 -14.48
CA LYS A 465 43.71 -0.87 -13.71
C LYS A 465 42.29 -1.07 -13.22
N TRP A 466 41.60 0.00 -12.86
CA TRP A 466 40.24 -0.04 -12.34
C TRP A 466 39.33 0.80 -13.21
N GLN A 467 38.13 0.29 -13.45
CA GLN A 467 37.06 0.96 -14.16
C GLN A 467 35.90 1.17 -13.19
N PHE A 468 35.48 2.42 -13.02
CA PHE A 468 34.22 2.72 -12.35
C PHE A 468 33.06 2.22 -13.22
N GLU A 469 32.20 1.38 -12.66
CA GLU A 469 31.02 0.88 -13.37
C GLU A 469 29.79 1.71 -13.03
N GLU A 470 29.48 1.85 -11.74
CA GLU A 470 28.22 2.44 -11.31
C GLU A 470 28.31 2.98 -9.88
N ARG A 471 27.53 4.02 -9.59
CA ARG A 471 27.24 4.49 -8.23
C ARG A 471 25.78 4.21 -7.96
N LYS A 472 25.51 3.44 -6.91
CA LYS A 472 24.16 3.17 -6.42
C LYS A 472 24.01 3.72 -5.02
N ASP A 473 22.92 4.42 -4.78
CA ASP A 473 22.55 4.82 -3.44
C ASP A 473 21.90 3.60 -2.75
N LYS A 474 22.55 3.08 -1.72
CA LYS A 474 22.05 1.97 -0.90
C LYS A 474 21.46 2.53 0.38
N ILE A 475 20.17 2.29 0.59
CA ILE A 475 19.52 2.67 1.84
C ILE A 475 19.98 1.69 2.93
N LEU A 476 20.79 2.17 3.88
CA LEU A 476 21.27 1.36 5.02
C LEU A 476 20.20 1.27 6.12
N ASP A 477 19.43 2.34 6.29
CA ASP A 477 18.28 2.40 7.19
C ASP A 477 17.23 3.28 6.53
N ARG A 478 16.00 2.78 6.35
CA ARG A 478 14.92 3.55 5.72
C ARG A 478 14.36 4.65 6.63
N GLY A 479 14.81 4.73 7.88
CA GLY A 479 14.25 5.66 8.84
C GLY A 479 12.80 5.31 9.18
N ILE A 480 12.10 6.26 9.78
CA ILE A 480 10.66 6.19 10.06
C ILE A 480 10.07 7.44 9.37
N PRO A 481 9.56 7.30 8.13
CA PRO A 481 9.02 8.42 7.38
C PRO A 481 7.80 9.00 8.10
N ALA A 482 7.43 10.23 7.73
CA ALA A 482 6.16 10.82 8.13
C ALA A 482 5.02 9.88 7.69
N LYS A 483 3.99 9.71 8.53
CA LYS A 483 2.82 8.90 8.15
C LYS A 483 1.90 9.62 7.16
N ILE A 484 2.02 10.95 7.09
CA ILE A 484 1.27 11.85 6.21
C ILE A 484 2.28 12.70 5.46
N THR A 485 2.22 12.67 4.13
CA THR A 485 3.13 13.43 3.26
C THR A 485 2.40 14.45 2.40
N ASP A 486 1.17 14.17 2.01
CA ASP A 486 0.51 14.86 0.89
C ASP A 486 -0.68 15.74 1.34
N PHE A 487 -0.80 16.00 2.65
CA PHE A 487 -1.85 16.85 3.21
C PHE A 487 -1.61 18.34 2.97
N GLN A 488 -1.92 18.78 1.75
CA GLN A 488 -1.76 20.16 1.30
C GLN A 488 -3.01 20.72 0.63
N PRO A 489 -4.14 20.87 1.36
CA PRO A 489 -5.34 21.47 0.80
C PRO A 489 -5.08 22.92 0.38
N PHE A 490 -5.52 23.28 -0.81
CA PHE A 490 -5.37 24.64 -1.34
C PHE A 490 -6.66 25.15 -1.98
N ALA A 491 -6.79 26.45 -2.14
CA ALA A 491 -7.89 27.03 -2.90
C ALA A 491 -7.45 28.26 -3.68
N TYR A 492 -8.16 28.55 -4.77
CA TYR A 492 -8.01 29.81 -5.46
C TYR A 492 -8.77 30.89 -4.69
N TYR A 493 -8.10 31.99 -4.35
CA TYR A 493 -8.70 33.07 -3.58
C TYR A 493 -10.00 33.60 -4.21
N ASP A 494 -10.00 33.72 -5.54
CA ASP A 494 -11.12 34.24 -6.32
C ASP A 494 -12.31 33.27 -6.43
N SER A 495 -12.10 31.97 -6.15
CA SER A 495 -13.17 30.96 -6.11
C SER A 495 -13.81 30.81 -4.72
N LEU A 496 -13.22 31.38 -3.67
CA LEU A 496 -13.78 31.30 -2.33
C LEU A 496 -15.05 32.17 -2.19
N PRO A 497 -16.08 31.70 -1.46
CA PRO A 497 -17.25 32.49 -1.13
C PRO A 497 -16.88 33.82 -0.45
N GLU A 498 -17.59 34.90 -0.76
CA GLU A 498 -17.25 36.26 -0.30
C GLU A 498 -17.11 36.36 1.22
N LYS A 499 -18.00 35.71 1.97
CA LYS A 499 -17.98 35.66 3.44
C LYS A 499 -16.69 35.02 3.97
N VAL A 500 -16.22 33.96 3.34
CA VAL A 500 -15.00 33.22 3.73
C VAL A 500 -13.76 33.99 3.31
N ARG A 501 -13.77 34.55 2.10
CA ARG A 501 -12.71 35.39 1.55
C ARG A 501 -12.39 36.59 2.46
N ASN A 502 -13.42 37.22 3.03
CA ASN A 502 -13.29 38.38 3.90
C ASN A 502 -13.07 38.03 5.38
N SER A 503 -12.96 36.75 5.73
CA SER A 503 -12.64 36.34 7.09
C SER A 503 -11.22 36.76 7.48
N ALA A 504 -11.01 37.13 8.74
CA ALA A 504 -9.71 37.60 9.23
C ALA A 504 -8.58 36.60 8.95
N GLY A 505 -8.88 35.30 9.07
CA GLY A 505 -7.89 34.25 8.87
C GLY A 505 -7.50 34.00 7.41
N VAL A 506 -8.45 34.08 6.46
CA VAL A 506 -8.11 34.01 5.02
C VAL A 506 -7.36 35.26 4.57
N GLN A 507 -7.69 36.43 5.13
CA GLN A 507 -6.95 37.65 4.87
C GLN A 507 -5.52 37.59 5.42
N GLU A 508 -5.30 36.94 6.56
CA GLU A 508 -3.96 36.67 7.09
C GLU A 508 -3.15 35.75 6.15
N LEU A 509 -3.77 34.67 5.63
CA LEU A 509 -3.14 33.81 4.61
C LEU A 509 -2.78 34.60 3.34
N LEU A 510 -3.70 35.42 2.85
CA LEU A 510 -3.45 36.29 1.69
C LEU A 510 -2.30 37.27 1.98
N ASN A 511 -2.24 37.80 3.21
CA ASN A 511 -1.22 38.73 3.63
C ASN A 511 0.16 38.06 3.78
N ALA A 512 0.22 36.79 4.17
CA ALA A 512 1.46 36.02 4.23
C ALA A 512 2.05 35.77 2.83
N ASN A 513 1.21 35.62 1.80
CA ASN A 513 1.62 35.32 0.42
C ASN A 513 1.66 36.57 -0.49
N LEU A 514 1.68 37.78 0.10
CA LEU A 514 1.62 39.04 -0.65
C LEU A 514 2.73 39.18 -1.68
N SER A 515 3.97 38.88 -1.28
CA SER A 515 5.15 39.05 -2.12
C SER A 515 5.21 38.08 -3.30
N GLU A 516 4.47 36.98 -3.25
CA GLU A 516 4.42 36.00 -4.34
C GLU A 516 3.49 36.45 -5.47
N HIS A 517 2.44 37.20 -5.15
CA HIS A 517 1.35 37.52 -6.09
C HIS A 517 1.20 39.02 -6.37
N PHE A 518 1.77 39.89 -5.53
CA PHE A 518 1.61 41.34 -5.64
C PHE A 518 2.95 42.06 -5.65
N GLN A 519 3.08 43.02 -6.56
CA GLN A 519 4.10 44.04 -6.53
C GLN A 519 3.67 45.11 -5.54
N ILE A 520 4.55 45.41 -4.58
CA ILE A 520 4.32 46.40 -3.53
C ILE A 520 5.26 47.57 -3.77
N ASP A 521 4.72 48.63 -4.35
CA ASP A 521 5.47 49.86 -4.59
C ASP A 521 5.14 50.88 -3.50
N THR A 522 6.17 51.44 -2.88
CA THR A 522 6.00 52.62 -2.01
C THR A 522 6.02 53.84 -2.91
N LEU A 523 4.96 54.64 -2.90
CA LEU A 523 4.85 55.85 -3.71
C LEU A 523 4.66 57.07 -2.81
N MET A 524 5.26 58.18 -3.19
CA MET A 524 5.10 59.49 -2.57
C MET A 524 4.23 60.36 -3.47
N ALA A 525 3.19 60.99 -2.89
CA ALA A 525 2.45 62.03 -3.60
C ALA A 525 3.32 63.28 -3.78
N VAL A 526 3.36 63.83 -4.99
CA VAL A 526 4.01 65.10 -5.29
C VAL A 526 2.94 66.14 -5.60
N ILE A 527 2.78 67.11 -4.70
CA ILE A 527 1.69 68.10 -4.74
C ILE A 527 2.21 69.42 -5.33
N PRO A 528 1.75 69.86 -6.52
CA PRO A 528 2.15 71.14 -7.08
C PRO A 528 1.61 72.32 -6.28
N LEU A 529 2.39 73.39 -6.17
CA LEU A 529 2.02 74.64 -5.48
C LEU A 529 1.28 75.66 -6.39
N GLN A 530 1.22 75.39 -7.70
CA GLN A 530 0.51 76.21 -8.70
C GLN A 530 -0.81 75.57 -9.14
N GLU A 531 -1.86 76.39 -9.27
CA GLU A 531 -3.18 75.95 -9.75
C GLU A 531 -3.16 75.59 -11.24
N GLY A 532 -3.69 74.42 -11.59
CA GLY A 532 -3.81 73.91 -12.97
C GLY A 532 -2.90 72.72 -13.32
N ILE A 533 -1.99 72.33 -12.42
CA ILE A 533 -1.13 71.14 -12.57
C ILE A 533 -1.71 70.02 -11.69
N TYR A 534 -1.81 68.80 -12.24
CA TYR A 534 -2.33 67.64 -11.51
C TYR A 534 -1.24 67.01 -10.62
N PRO A 535 -1.58 66.52 -9.42
CA PRO A 535 -0.66 65.79 -8.56
C PRO A 535 -0.22 64.47 -9.23
N ASP A 536 1.02 64.06 -8.97
CA ASP A 536 1.63 62.83 -9.50
C ASP A 536 2.23 61.98 -8.36
N THR A 537 2.59 60.73 -8.66
CA THR A 537 3.00 59.74 -7.67
C THR A 537 4.26 59.01 -8.11
N ILE A 538 5.34 59.08 -7.33
CA ILE A 538 6.64 58.47 -7.69
C ILE A 538 7.26 57.69 -6.52
N PRO A 539 8.13 56.70 -6.78
CA PRO A 539 8.88 56.03 -5.72
C PRO A 539 9.74 57.01 -4.91
N PRO A 540 9.79 56.94 -3.57
CA PRO A 540 10.58 57.86 -2.75
C PRO A 540 12.07 57.92 -3.11
N ALA A 541 12.64 56.83 -3.63
CA ALA A 541 14.02 56.76 -4.08
C ALA A 541 14.28 57.58 -5.36
N ASP A 542 13.23 57.80 -6.17
CA ASP A 542 13.29 58.52 -7.43
C ASP A 542 12.92 60.01 -7.27
N PHE A 543 12.64 60.46 -6.04
CA PHE A 543 12.37 61.87 -5.74
C PHE A 543 13.66 62.68 -5.81
N ASP A 544 13.88 63.34 -6.95
CA ASP A 544 15.01 64.23 -7.19
C ASP A 544 14.61 65.70 -7.07
N THR A 545 15.27 66.45 -6.18
CA THR A 545 15.01 67.88 -5.94
C THR A 545 15.45 68.79 -7.09
N THR A 546 16.20 68.27 -8.06
CA THR A 546 16.56 68.99 -9.29
C THR A 546 15.43 68.97 -10.33
N VAL A 547 14.59 67.93 -10.32
CA VAL A 547 13.41 67.78 -11.18
C VAL A 547 12.16 68.32 -10.47
N TYR A 548 12.01 67.98 -9.18
CA TYR A 548 10.92 68.43 -8.32
C TYR A 548 11.43 69.51 -7.36
N THR A 549 11.54 70.74 -7.87
CA THR A 549 12.09 71.84 -7.07
C THR A 549 11.14 72.23 -5.92
N PRO A 550 11.67 72.54 -4.71
CA PRO A 550 10.85 72.91 -3.54
C PRO A 550 9.94 74.12 -3.74
N ASP A 551 10.27 74.97 -4.72
CA ASP A 551 9.49 76.18 -5.06
C ASP A 551 8.23 75.85 -5.89
N MET A 552 8.20 74.68 -6.53
CA MET A 552 7.14 74.26 -7.45
C MET A 552 6.28 73.12 -6.89
N TYR A 553 6.87 72.23 -6.08
CA TYR A 553 6.21 71.03 -5.57
C TYR A 553 6.49 70.82 -4.07
N LYS A 554 5.54 70.22 -3.38
CA LYS A 554 5.65 69.78 -1.98
C LYS A 554 5.46 68.27 -1.89
N ALA A 555 6.32 67.61 -1.12
CA ALA A 555 6.13 66.20 -0.77
C ALA A 555 4.84 66.03 0.06
N GLY A 556 3.95 65.15 -0.42
CA GLY A 556 2.71 64.76 0.23
C GLY A 556 2.82 63.44 0.97
N ASP A 557 1.67 62.83 1.24
CA ASP A 557 1.61 61.56 1.96
C ASP A 557 2.23 60.42 1.16
N ILE A 558 2.87 59.49 1.86
CA ILE A 558 3.40 58.25 1.31
C ILE A 558 2.29 57.20 1.40
N PHE A 559 2.03 56.50 0.30
CA PHE A 559 1.08 55.40 0.26
C PHE A 559 1.67 54.19 -0.44
N VAL A 560 1.15 53.02 -0.07
CA VAL A 560 1.61 51.74 -0.59
C VAL A 560 0.64 51.31 -1.69
N LYS A 561 1.14 51.19 -2.92
CA LYS A 561 0.38 50.67 -4.05
C LYS A 561 0.64 49.16 -4.15
N LYS A 562 -0.45 48.38 -4.12
CA LYS A 562 -0.42 46.93 -4.23
C LYS A 562 -1.11 46.52 -5.54
N GLU A 563 -0.34 46.06 -6.52
CA GLU A 563 -0.86 45.59 -7.81
C GLU A 563 -0.50 44.12 -8.02
N ARG A 564 -1.37 43.35 -8.69
CA ARG A 564 -1.03 41.96 -9.05
C ARG A 564 0.13 41.96 -10.04
N ILE A 565 1.12 41.11 -9.82
CA ILE A 565 2.28 40.95 -10.72
C ILE A 565 1.80 40.48 -12.11
N ASP A 566 0.88 39.52 -12.14
CA ASP A 566 0.14 39.12 -13.33
C ASP A 566 -1.36 39.02 -12.99
N PRO A 567 -2.22 39.85 -13.60
CA PRO A 567 -3.67 39.77 -13.40
C PRO A 567 -4.29 38.44 -13.79
N ASN A 568 -3.67 37.69 -14.71
CA ASN A 568 -4.20 36.43 -15.24
C ASN A 568 -3.81 35.20 -14.42
N VAL A 569 -2.85 35.32 -13.49
CA VAL A 569 -2.45 34.22 -12.62
C VAL A 569 -3.38 34.18 -11.40
N PRO A 570 -4.10 33.06 -11.17
CA PRO A 570 -4.97 32.93 -10.02
C PRO A 570 -4.15 32.85 -8.73
N ILE A 571 -4.58 33.57 -7.69
CA ILE A 571 -3.92 33.52 -6.38
C ILE A 571 -4.27 32.19 -5.72
N THR A 572 -3.25 31.38 -5.46
CA THR A 572 -3.40 30.09 -4.79
C THR A 572 -3.02 30.24 -3.32
N LEU A 573 -3.90 29.79 -2.43
CA LEU A 573 -3.69 29.81 -0.99
C LEU A 573 -3.57 28.38 -0.45
N ASN A 574 -2.48 28.10 0.28
CA ASN A 574 -2.31 26.85 1.01
C ASN A 574 -2.99 26.95 2.39
N PHE A 575 -3.93 26.05 2.67
CA PHE A 575 -4.73 26.05 3.89
C PHE A 575 -4.20 25.10 4.98
N THR A 576 -3.12 24.34 4.77
CA THR A 576 -2.64 23.33 5.72
C THR A 576 -2.47 23.86 7.14
N ASN A 577 -1.61 24.86 7.33
CA ASN A 577 -1.35 25.41 8.66
C ASN A 577 -2.58 26.12 9.24
N TYR A 578 -3.36 26.75 8.38
CA TYR A 578 -4.61 27.39 8.78
C TYR A 578 -5.58 26.37 9.38
N LEU A 579 -5.83 25.25 8.72
CA LEU A 579 -6.78 24.25 9.19
C LEU A 579 -6.28 23.53 10.45
N LEU A 580 -4.98 23.26 10.52
CA LEU A 580 -4.38 22.47 11.60
C LEU A 580 -4.18 23.28 12.90
N THR A 581 -4.28 24.61 12.86
CA THR A 581 -4.17 25.47 14.06
C THR A 581 -5.51 25.91 14.64
N ARG A 582 -6.62 25.55 13.99
CA ARG A 582 -7.97 25.99 14.38
C ARG A 582 -8.59 25.05 15.42
N ASP A 583 -9.36 25.65 16.32
CA ASP A 583 -10.04 24.92 17.40
C ASP A 583 -11.13 23.99 16.89
N GLN A 584 -11.91 24.39 15.88
CA GLN A 584 -13.02 23.59 15.36
C GLN A 584 -13.12 23.75 13.85
N VAL A 585 -12.75 22.68 13.13
CA VAL A 585 -12.90 22.59 11.68
C VAL A 585 -13.61 21.31 11.33
N PHE A 586 -14.55 21.40 10.40
CA PHE A 586 -15.34 20.29 9.92
C PHE A 586 -15.17 20.14 8.40
N PHE A 587 -14.77 18.95 7.97
CA PHE A 587 -14.58 18.62 6.57
C PHE A 587 -15.71 17.76 6.04
N MET A 588 -16.20 18.11 4.86
CA MET A 588 -16.82 17.18 3.92
C MET A 588 -15.75 16.77 2.90
N VAL A 589 -15.33 15.51 2.90
CA VAL A 589 -14.29 14.98 2.02
C VAL A 589 -14.94 14.21 0.88
N CYS A 590 -14.71 14.67 -0.35
CA CYS A 590 -15.20 14.06 -1.57
C CYS A 590 -14.04 13.85 -2.55
N TYR A 591 -13.39 12.68 -2.52
CA TYR A 591 -12.29 12.42 -3.45
C TYR A 591 -12.75 12.43 -4.92
N ASP A 592 -14.02 12.06 -5.18
CA ASP A 592 -14.63 12.06 -6.51
C ASP A 592 -16.12 12.39 -6.39
N ILE A 593 -16.52 13.57 -6.83
CA ILE A 593 -17.91 14.04 -6.71
C ILE A 593 -18.89 13.19 -7.51
N GLU A 594 -18.48 12.60 -8.64
CA GLU A 594 -19.37 11.82 -9.50
C GLU A 594 -19.76 10.48 -8.87
N LYS A 595 -18.94 10.01 -7.91
CA LYS A 595 -19.20 8.79 -7.14
C LYS A 595 -20.01 9.05 -5.86
N THR A 596 -20.41 10.29 -5.58
CA THR A 596 -21.19 10.63 -4.40
C THR A 596 -22.67 10.26 -4.55
N ASN A 597 -23.33 9.93 -3.44
CA ASN A 597 -24.76 9.61 -3.46
C ASN A 597 -25.61 10.89 -3.39
N PRO A 598 -26.48 11.18 -4.37
CA PRO A 598 -27.26 12.41 -4.40
C PRO A 598 -28.40 12.47 -3.38
N ASN A 599 -28.73 11.37 -2.69
CA ASN A 599 -29.90 11.30 -1.80
C ASN A 599 -29.74 12.06 -0.47
N TYR A 600 -28.55 12.59 -0.18
CA TYR A 600 -28.25 13.20 1.13
C TYR A 600 -28.05 14.71 1.10
N LYS A 601 -28.34 15.37 -0.03
CA LYS A 601 -28.14 16.81 -0.26
C LYS A 601 -28.78 17.68 0.82
N ASP A 602 -30.04 17.43 1.16
CA ASP A 602 -30.79 18.20 2.17
C ASP A 602 -30.11 18.14 3.55
N LYS A 603 -29.63 16.96 3.94
CA LYS A 603 -28.94 16.77 5.23
C LYS A 603 -27.58 17.46 5.26
N ILE A 604 -26.86 17.45 4.13
CA ILE A 604 -25.57 18.14 4.01
C ILE A 604 -25.79 19.64 4.17
N LYS A 605 -26.82 20.18 3.51
CA LYS A 605 -27.19 21.58 3.62
C LYS A 605 -27.54 21.95 5.06
N GLU A 606 -28.43 21.18 5.70
CA GLU A 606 -28.84 21.42 7.09
C GLU A 606 -27.62 21.42 8.04
N LEU A 607 -26.70 20.47 7.87
CA LEU A 607 -25.49 20.38 8.68
C LEU A 607 -24.56 21.59 8.43
N PHE A 608 -24.38 22.00 7.18
CA PHE A 608 -23.58 23.17 6.83
C PHE A 608 -24.13 24.46 7.44
N ASP A 609 -25.45 24.67 7.35
CA ASP A 609 -26.12 25.83 7.92
C ASP A 609 -25.92 25.86 9.45
N GLN A 610 -26.17 24.73 10.14
CA GLN A 610 -26.00 24.61 11.59
C GLN A 610 -24.55 24.81 12.05
N CYS A 611 -23.56 24.25 11.35
CA CYS A 611 -22.14 24.48 11.63
C CYS A 611 -21.78 25.96 11.49
N THR A 612 -22.20 26.60 10.39
CA THR A 612 -21.88 28.00 10.10
C THR A 612 -22.54 28.96 11.08
N GLU A 613 -23.79 28.71 11.49
CA GLU A 613 -24.51 29.51 12.50
C GLU A 613 -23.86 29.46 13.88
N ASN A 614 -23.21 28.34 14.22
CA ASN A 614 -22.55 28.13 15.51
C ASN A 614 -21.03 28.37 15.49
N GLY A 615 -20.50 28.94 14.39
CA GLY A 615 -19.10 29.34 14.28
C GLY A 615 -18.11 28.21 14.03
N ILE A 616 -18.57 27.02 13.62
CA ILE A 616 -17.70 25.92 13.19
C ILE A 616 -17.35 26.13 11.72
N GLU A 617 -16.05 26.13 11.40
CA GLU A 617 -15.59 26.30 10.02
C GLU A 617 -15.81 25.01 9.22
N PHE A 618 -16.67 25.08 8.20
CA PHE A 618 -17.02 23.93 7.37
C PHE A 618 -16.37 24.07 5.98
N PHE A 619 -15.62 23.06 5.54
CA PHE A 619 -14.98 23.04 4.21
C PHE A 619 -15.29 21.76 3.44
N LEU A 620 -15.45 21.87 2.12
CA LEU A 620 -15.41 20.73 1.20
C LEU A 620 -13.96 20.51 0.73
N LEU A 621 -13.44 19.29 0.89
CA LEU A 621 -12.17 18.86 0.30
C LEU A 621 -12.45 17.99 -0.93
N SER A 622 -11.92 18.32 -2.11
CA SER A 622 -12.10 17.49 -3.31
C SER A 622 -10.92 17.51 -4.27
N ALA A 623 -10.72 16.42 -5.01
CA ALA A 623 -9.79 16.32 -6.13
C ALA A 623 -10.49 16.51 -7.50
N SER A 624 -11.81 16.74 -7.50
CA SER A 624 -12.59 16.91 -8.74
C SER A 624 -12.37 18.29 -9.37
N SER A 625 -12.68 18.42 -10.66
CA SER A 625 -12.60 19.71 -11.37
C SER A 625 -13.66 20.71 -10.88
N SER A 626 -13.33 22.00 -10.87
CA SER A 626 -14.22 23.11 -10.45
C SER A 626 -15.62 23.03 -11.04
N ASP A 627 -15.75 22.79 -12.35
CA ASP A 627 -17.05 22.76 -13.03
C ASP A 627 -18.00 21.69 -12.47
N LYS A 628 -17.44 20.55 -12.08
CA LYS A 628 -18.20 19.45 -11.46
C LYS A 628 -18.60 19.79 -10.03
N ILE A 629 -17.69 20.44 -9.29
CA ILE A 629 -17.93 20.89 -7.93
C ILE A 629 -19.07 21.92 -7.91
N ASP A 630 -19.01 22.94 -8.78
CA ASP A 630 -20.00 24.01 -8.85
C ASP A 630 -21.39 23.46 -9.18
N THR A 631 -21.46 22.50 -10.11
CA THR A 631 -22.71 21.79 -10.44
C THR A 631 -23.25 21.03 -9.24
N TYR A 632 -22.39 20.31 -8.51
CA TYR A 632 -22.79 19.56 -7.32
C TYR A 632 -23.25 20.44 -6.17
N LEU A 633 -22.57 21.57 -5.94
CA LEU A 633 -22.90 22.53 -4.88
C LEU A 633 -24.13 23.37 -5.21
N THR A 634 -24.44 23.60 -6.49
CA THR A 634 -25.69 24.27 -6.89
C THR A 634 -26.92 23.57 -6.33
N ASP A 635 -26.87 22.23 -6.20
CA ASP A 635 -27.96 21.44 -5.64
C ASP A 635 -27.95 21.33 -4.10
N ILE A 636 -26.90 21.81 -3.43
CA ILE A 636 -26.73 21.72 -1.96
C ILE A 636 -26.70 23.13 -1.36
N ASP A 637 -25.57 23.81 -1.52
CA ASP A 637 -25.38 25.22 -1.19
C ASP A 637 -24.09 25.73 -1.87
N PRO A 638 -24.17 26.74 -2.76
CA PRO A 638 -23.00 27.30 -3.45
C PRO A 638 -22.06 28.07 -2.51
N ASN A 639 -22.46 28.34 -1.26
CA ASN A 639 -21.62 29.05 -0.29
C ASN A 639 -20.67 28.13 0.50
N ILE A 640 -20.71 26.81 0.27
CA ILE A 640 -19.76 25.88 0.89
C ILE A 640 -18.36 26.18 0.33
N PRO A 641 -17.38 26.57 1.16
CA PRO A 641 -16.03 26.82 0.68
C PRO A 641 -15.34 25.52 0.31
N VAL A 642 -14.66 25.53 -0.84
CA VAL A 642 -14.03 24.35 -1.43
C VAL A 642 -12.52 24.50 -1.40
N LEU A 643 -11.84 23.45 -0.93
CA LEU A 643 -10.40 23.30 -1.01
C LEU A 643 -10.08 22.08 -1.90
N SER A 644 -9.17 22.27 -2.84
CA SER A 644 -8.61 21.22 -3.67
C SER A 644 -7.55 20.43 -2.90
N GLY A 645 -7.44 19.13 -3.16
CA GLY A 645 -6.44 18.26 -2.55
C GLY A 645 -6.13 17.03 -3.40
N ASP A 646 -5.07 16.30 -3.04
CA ASP A 646 -4.61 15.09 -3.74
C ASP A 646 -5.61 13.92 -3.59
N ASP A 647 -5.90 13.20 -4.68
CA ASP A 647 -6.94 12.16 -4.68
C ASP A 647 -6.59 10.96 -3.78
N LYS A 648 -5.31 10.56 -3.74
CA LYS A 648 -4.82 9.45 -2.89
C LYS A 648 -4.90 9.87 -1.43
N GLU A 649 -4.50 11.08 -1.10
CA GLU A 649 -4.60 11.62 0.27
C GLU A 649 -6.06 11.70 0.74
N LEU A 650 -6.98 12.25 -0.07
CA LEU A 650 -8.40 12.32 0.30
C LEU A 650 -9.01 10.94 0.54
N LYS A 651 -8.62 9.93 -0.26
CA LYS A 651 -9.02 8.52 -0.06
C LYS A 651 -8.47 7.97 1.26
N ILE A 652 -7.30 8.40 1.73
CA ILE A 652 -6.67 7.98 2.99
C ILE A 652 -7.35 8.66 4.19
N ILE A 653 -7.69 9.95 4.11
CA ILE A 653 -8.35 10.70 5.21
C ILE A 653 -9.59 9.95 5.70
N VAL A 654 -10.50 9.55 4.80
CA VAL A 654 -11.74 8.86 5.16
C VAL A 654 -12.16 7.86 4.08
N ARG A 655 -12.49 6.62 4.48
CA ARG A 655 -12.93 5.56 3.55
C ARG A 655 -14.41 5.72 3.21
N SER A 656 -14.80 6.91 2.77
CA SER A 656 -16.19 7.24 2.47
C SER A 656 -16.24 8.39 1.47
N ASN A 657 -17.29 8.44 0.66
CA ASN A 657 -17.46 9.45 -0.36
C ASN A 657 -18.95 9.83 -0.53
N PRO A 658 -19.41 10.96 0.03
CA PRO A 658 -18.68 11.86 0.92
C PRO A 658 -18.32 11.19 2.25
N GLY A 659 -17.20 11.58 2.84
CA GLY A 659 -16.89 11.30 4.24
C GLY A 659 -16.84 12.59 5.05
N TYR A 660 -17.12 12.53 6.35
CA TYR A 660 -17.10 13.71 7.21
C TYR A 660 -16.06 13.55 8.30
N VAL A 661 -15.31 14.61 8.57
CA VAL A 661 -14.23 14.59 9.55
C VAL A 661 -14.25 15.87 10.37
N ALA A 662 -14.28 15.74 11.69
CA ALA A 662 -14.09 16.85 12.63
C ALA A 662 -12.63 16.87 13.09
N ILE A 663 -11.97 18.02 13.02
CA ILE A 663 -10.61 18.21 13.54
C ILE A 663 -10.54 19.43 14.47
N SER A 664 -9.71 19.32 15.50
CA SER A 664 -9.45 20.38 16.47
C SER A 664 -7.97 20.41 16.81
N ASN A 665 -7.30 21.54 16.57
CA ASN A 665 -5.86 21.72 16.85
C ASN A 665 -5.02 20.55 16.29
N ALA A 666 -5.26 20.23 15.01
CA ALA A 666 -4.69 19.11 14.26
C ALA A 666 -5.08 17.69 14.72
N VAL A 667 -5.88 17.54 15.78
CA VAL A 667 -6.34 16.22 16.27
C VAL A 667 -7.65 15.84 15.60
N VAL A 668 -7.75 14.62 15.08
CA VAL A 668 -8.99 14.08 14.53
C VAL A 668 -9.96 13.74 15.67
N LYS A 669 -11.06 14.48 15.75
CA LYS A 669 -12.07 14.39 16.82
C LYS A 669 -13.22 13.44 16.49
N GLY A 670 -13.61 13.35 15.22
CA GLY A 670 -14.71 12.48 14.80
C GLY A 670 -14.69 12.20 13.31
N LYS A 671 -15.27 11.05 12.92
CA LYS A 671 -15.37 10.63 11.52
C LYS A 671 -16.71 9.95 11.26
N TRP A 672 -17.28 10.23 10.10
CA TRP A 672 -18.56 9.67 9.69
C TRP A 672 -18.56 9.29 8.21
N SER A 673 -19.39 8.30 7.89
CA SER A 673 -19.57 7.80 6.51
C SER A 673 -20.72 8.52 5.81
N PHE A 674 -20.78 8.42 4.47
CA PHE A 674 -21.89 8.93 3.66
C PHE A 674 -23.27 8.46 4.14
N ARG A 675 -23.36 7.28 4.77
CA ARG A 675 -24.63 6.69 5.23
C ARG A 675 -25.02 7.12 6.65
N ALA A 676 -24.06 7.66 7.41
CA ALA A 676 -24.22 8.03 8.81
C ALA A 676 -23.77 9.48 9.02
N ILE A 677 -24.29 10.39 8.19
CA ILE A 677 -24.04 11.84 8.31
C ILE A 677 -24.39 12.28 9.74
N PRO A 678 -23.48 12.96 10.46
CA PRO A 678 -23.73 13.33 11.84
C PRO A 678 -24.79 14.42 11.91
N THR A 679 -25.54 14.39 13.01
CA THR A 679 -26.31 15.54 13.48
C THR A 679 -25.37 16.58 14.07
N PHE A 680 -25.78 17.85 14.12
CA PHE A 680 -24.98 18.91 14.73
C PHE A 680 -24.61 18.63 16.19
N GLU A 681 -25.51 18.01 16.97
CA GLU A 681 -25.21 17.61 18.36
C GLU A 681 -24.09 16.57 18.45
N GLU A 682 -24.03 15.62 17.51
CA GLU A 682 -22.93 14.65 17.44
C GLU A 682 -21.61 15.32 17.04
N VAL A 683 -21.64 16.31 16.14
CA VAL A 683 -20.46 17.11 15.80
C VAL A 683 -19.97 17.88 17.01
N LYS A 684 -20.87 18.57 17.72
CA LYS A 684 -20.54 19.32 18.93
C LYS A 684 -19.93 18.41 19.99
N LYS A 685 -20.57 17.26 20.25
CA LYS A 685 -20.05 16.26 21.18
C LYS A 685 -18.65 15.79 20.81
N ALA A 686 -18.38 15.57 19.52
CA ALA A 686 -17.04 15.17 19.07
C ALA A 686 -15.96 16.21 19.40
N PHE A 687 -16.30 17.51 19.38
CA PHE A 687 -15.36 18.57 19.76
C PHE A 687 -15.18 18.72 21.29
N GLU A 688 -16.11 18.22 22.09
CA GLU A 688 -16.04 18.25 23.56
C GLU A 688 -15.20 17.10 24.15
N GLU A 689 -15.09 15.97 23.44
CA GLU A 689 -14.23 14.82 23.76
C GLU A 689 -12.77 15.08 23.34
#